data_AF-A0A8J3C5A6-F1
#
_entry.id   AF-A0A8J3C5A6-F1
#
_cell.length_a   1.000
_cell.length_b   1.000
_cell.length_c   1.000
_cell.angle_alpha   90.00
_cell.angle_beta   90.00
_cell.angle_gamma   90.00
#
_symmetry.space_group_name_H-M   'P 1'
#
loop_
_entity.id
_entity.type
_entity.pdbx_description
1 polymer ?
#
loop_
_entity_poly.entity_id
_entity_poly.type
_entity_poly.pdbx_seq_one_letter_code
_entity_poly.pdbx_strand_id
1 'polypeptide(L)'
;MSALTPADFPAFLRAVHRTDPFPWQQALVGRVLADGVWPDLIDIPTGLGKTIMLDIGLFVAAATAGIPGAARAGRRRCFFVVDRRIVVDEAHEHAVTVATALQKAENVGRDDIVGRVAAALRSYAPRAGGELLPVTRMRGGATWSASWLDRPDRPGIVLGTVDQVGSRLLFRGYGVSDRRKPIDAALVGTDALLLVDEAHLSTALLDTVAAAQARDKLGVPLPGLSVVRLSATGTPGANAFTLDVDAHRADEEASRRLTAGKHLTLITVPAKDCGKTLAEAAVERLEHLRSRAVDVSPAILVVCNTVDRARDVHDNLVRRLSRAKNTDVVCDLLIGRSREVDRRPPTDGALGALNVKRPTARPPAILVATQTVEVGVNIDADALITESASWDALVQRLGRLNRLGVFDRRYPGESAAAAIVVHDGQADGPVYGSARDATVAALNLLIGAEPHGRLDVSPLACRALRDGPLGEPTVRRDDEPAPVLLRPALDAWVQTAPVPQIDPPVAPYLHGFGGGTAPVQIVWRAGLVSSNPLDDPFDDDGTELDPTGAAAMLAHLPPRTAETVDVPWYAARQWMLGQNTDTVSDVDTEPEPGKARPTQVRDRIRVLAQRPVRKAARGYRDGDAEWRWTWIDPEDLRPADVVIAPVERGGLDRYGWAPQSQTTVRDASEAAAFLPSRSRRPLTLRLDNDLADRLGLTGQARDTVREFVAVCSRDDDTVSADGEMTVGDPAWQRLAADIGDALAPQPPAGLGWPENAWDRLRAWWTSGKLSVVDLLDGADAVADTTATVAARLLTGPAGAAVRAQPERDDEDTAASSVGSTGTVTLDRHHAAVRRRSGDIAEALHLPDELRQVIEDAAGWHDWGKAEERFQIMLHGGDHHEAAIATAILAKSGLDPANKQAWHKAARDSGLPRGARHEAWSAALVAAHLAEHPHPGDADLLIHLVAAHHGYARPLARLVIDPQPRTVLALIDGHKATTASDRTVDLDQPTRFTHLNQRYGRWGLALLETIVRCADMTVSEEGS
;
A
#
# COMPACT_ATOMS: atom_id res chain seq x y z
N MET A 1 2.82 -5.35 -37.15
CA MET A 1 1.57 -5.73 -36.47
C MET A 1 0.47 -4.77 -36.90
N SER A 2 -0.75 -5.22 -37.11
CA SER A 2 -1.89 -4.32 -37.36
C SER A 2 -2.16 -3.46 -36.13
N ALA A 3 -2.34 -2.15 -36.33
CA ALA A 3 -2.67 -1.22 -35.25
C ALA A 3 -3.96 -1.67 -34.53
N LEU A 4 -3.98 -1.56 -33.19
CA LEU A 4 -5.18 -1.80 -32.40
C LEU A 4 -6.16 -0.65 -32.61
N THR A 5 -7.41 -0.98 -32.87
CA THR A 5 -8.49 -0.01 -33.12
C THR A 5 -9.52 -0.07 -31.99
N PRO A 6 -10.41 0.94 -31.86
CA PRO A 6 -11.51 0.87 -30.90
C PRO A 6 -12.39 -0.39 -31.04
N ALA A 7 -12.51 -0.93 -32.27
CA ALA A 7 -13.30 -2.13 -32.55
C ALA A 7 -12.67 -3.43 -32.02
N ASP A 8 -11.38 -3.44 -31.71
CA ASP A 8 -10.69 -4.59 -31.12
C ASP A 8 -10.96 -4.72 -29.61
N PHE A 9 -11.38 -3.65 -28.92
CA PHE A 9 -11.57 -3.65 -27.47
C PHE A 9 -12.61 -4.67 -26.96
N PRO A 10 -13.80 -4.84 -27.59
CA PRO A 10 -14.73 -5.88 -27.18
C PRO A 10 -14.15 -7.30 -27.26
N ALA A 11 -13.34 -7.58 -28.29
CA ALA A 11 -12.67 -8.87 -28.43
C ALA A 11 -11.62 -9.09 -27.33
N PHE A 12 -10.87 -8.04 -26.98
CA PHE A 12 -9.93 -8.07 -25.85
C PHE A 12 -10.64 -8.38 -24.54
N LEU A 13 -11.73 -7.66 -24.23
CA LEU A 13 -12.46 -7.84 -22.97
C LEU A 13 -13.07 -9.25 -22.85
N ARG A 14 -13.68 -9.76 -23.93
CA ARG A 14 -14.20 -11.13 -23.98
C ARG A 14 -13.11 -12.18 -23.76
N ALA A 15 -11.92 -11.98 -24.33
CA ALA A 15 -10.82 -12.93 -24.22
C ALA A 15 -10.26 -13.01 -22.79
N VAL A 16 -10.23 -11.88 -22.06
CA VAL A 16 -9.69 -11.81 -20.70
C VAL A 16 -10.76 -12.17 -19.66
N HIS A 17 -11.94 -11.55 -19.71
CA HIS A 17 -12.96 -11.61 -18.65
C HIS A 17 -14.16 -12.49 -19.00
N ARG A 18 -14.30 -12.94 -20.25
CA ARG A 18 -15.46 -13.68 -20.77
C ARG A 18 -16.78 -12.89 -20.67
N THR A 19 -16.70 -11.57 -20.71
CA THR A 19 -17.85 -10.66 -20.69
C THR A 19 -17.76 -9.65 -21.82
N ASP A 20 -18.92 -9.19 -22.28
CA ASP A 20 -19.02 -8.13 -23.28
C ASP A 20 -18.91 -6.75 -22.61
N PRO A 21 -18.31 -5.75 -23.28
CA PRO A 21 -18.26 -4.40 -22.74
C PRO A 21 -19.65 -3.76 -22.76
N PHE A 22 -19.94 -2.93 -21.75
CA PHE A 22 -21.09 -2.05 -21.83
C PHE A 22 -20.91 -0.99 -22.93
N PRO A 23 -22.00 -0.47 -23.53
CA PRO A 23 -21.91 0.51 -24.62
C PRO A 23 -21.01 1.72 -24.28
N TRP A 24 -21.08 2.24 -23.05
CA TRP A 24 -20.25 3.37 -22.62
C TRP A 24 -18.74 3.07 -22.64
N GLN A 25 -18.34 1.82 -22.34
CA GLN A 25 -16.93 1.42 -22.27
C GLN A 25 -16.29 1.45 -23.65
N GLN A 26 -17.01 0.92 -24.66
CA GLN A 26 -16.56 0.97 -26.05
C GLN A 26 -16.57 2.40 -26.61
N ALA A 27 -17.61 3.18 -26.30
CA ALA A 27 -17.70 4.57 -26.72
C ALA A 27 -16.56 5.42 -26.12
N LEU A 28 -16.18 5.16 -24.86
CA LEU A 28 -15.07 5.85 -24.21
C LEU A 28 -13.73 5.55 -24.88
N VAL A 29 -13.43 4.28 -25.18
CA VAL A 29 -12.21 3.90 -25.93
C VAL A 29 -12.19 4.60 -27.29
N GLY A 30 -13.32 4.62 -28.00
CA GLY A 30 -13.45 5.31 -29.27
C GLY A 30 -13.14 6.81 -29.17
N ARG A 31 -13.73 7.49 -28.17
CA ARG A 31 -13.51 8.93 -27.93
C ARG A 31 -12.07 9.24 -27.59
N VAL A 32 -11.46 8.53 -26.63
CA VAL A 32 -10.07 8.80 -26.20
C VAL A 32 -9.07 8.59 -27.33
N LEU A 33 -9.26 7.54 -28.15
CA LEU A 33 -8.39 7.28 -29.29
C LEU A 33 -8.59 8.28 -30.44
N ALA A 34 -9.81 8.81 -30.62
CA ALA A 34 -10.10 9.81 -31.65
C ALA A 34 -9.62 11.22 -31.25
N ASP A 35 -9.91 11.64 -30.02
CA ASP A 35 -9.61 12.98 -29.51
C ASP A 35 -8.14 13.11 -29.09
N GLY A 36 -7.48 11.99 -28.78
CA GLY A 36 -6.11 11.96 -28.25
C GLY A 36 -5.99 12.44 -26.79
N VAL A 37 -7.11 12.74 -26.13
CA VAL A 37 -7.18 13.31 -24.78
C VAL A 37 -8.22 12.57 -23.95
N TRP A 38 -7.95 12.45 -22.64
CA TRP A 38 -8.88 11.84 -21.69
C TRP A 38 -9.97 12.84 -21.25
N PRO A 39 -11.21 12.38 -20.99
CA PRO A 39 -12.22 13.22 -20.36
C PRO A 39 -11.85 13.53 -18.90
N ASP A 40 -12.21 14.72 -18.42
CA ASP A 40 -11.91 15.16 -17.04
C ASP A 40 -12.81 14.46 -16.00
N LEU A 41 -13.97 13.97 -16.44
CA LEU A 41 -14.98 13.31 -15.63
C LEU A 41 -15.66 12.20 -16.44
N ILE A 42 -15.82 11.03 -15.82
CA ILE A 42 -16.66 9.93 -16.30
C ILE A 42 -17.83 9.80 -15.30
N ASP A 43 -19.00 10.28 -15.71
CA ASP A 43 -20.25 10.22 -14.95
C ASP A 43 -21.09 9.02 -15.42
N ILE A 44 -20.92 7.89 -14.73
CA ILE A 44 -21.59 6.62 -15.02
C ILE A 44 -22.18 6.04 -13.72
N PRO A 45 -23.46 5.61 -13.72
CA PRO A 45 -24.09 4.99 -12.57
C PRO A 45 -23.32 3.81 -11.97
N THR A 46 -23.51 3.61 -10.66
CA THR A 46 -22.99 2.44 -9.97
C THR A 46 -23.55 1.16 -10.59
N GLY A 47 -22.73 0.10 -10.65
CA GLY A 47 -23.14 -1.20 -11.19
C GLY A 47 -22.92 -1.40 -12.69
N LEU A 48 -22.46 -0.39 -13.45
CA LEU A 48 -22.10 -0.51 -14.88
C LEU A 48 -20.60 -0.73 -15.13
N GLY A 49 -19.89 -1.35 -14.17
CA GLY A 49 -18.52 -1.84 -14.38
C GLY A 49 -17.44 -0.76 -14.54
N LYS A 50 -17.42 0.27 -13.67
CA LYS A 50 -16.39 1.32 -13.68
C LYS A 50 -14.95 0.78 -13.53
N THR A 51 -14.76 -0.37 -12.88
CA THR A 51 -13.45 -1.02 -12.72
C THR A 51 -12.78 -1.36 -14.06
N ILE A 52 -13.55 -1.54 -15.13
CA ILE A 52 -13.04 -1.75 -16.51
C ILE A 52 -12.21 -0.56 -17.02
N MET A 53 -12.23 0.59 -16.32
CA MET A 53 -11.31 1.69 -16.58
C MET A 53 -9.83 1.27 -16.54
N LEU A 54 -9.47 0.25 -15.75
CA LEU A 54 -8.13 -0.32 -15.75
C LEU A 54 -7.78 -0.94 -17.12
N ASP A 55 -8.68 -1.73 -17.70
CA ASP A 55 -8.54 -2.32 -19.03
C ASP A 55 -8.56 -1.27 -20.13
N ILE A 56 -9.42 -0.25 -20.01
CA ILE A 56 -9.49 0.86 -20.97
C ILE A 56 -8.17 1.62 -20.97
N GLY A 57 -7.64 2.00 -19.80
CA GLY A 57 -6.33 2.64 -19.68
C GLY A 57 -5.21 1.82 -20.30
N LEU A 58 -5.19 0.51 -20.02
CA LEU A 58 -4.19 -0.42 -20.55
C LEU A 58 -4.33 -0.61 -22.08
N PHE A 59 -5.54 -0.76 -22.58
CA PHE A 59 -5.81 -0.94 -24.00
C PHE A 59 -5.46 0.32 -24.80
N VAL A 60 -5.77 1.51 -24.29
CA VAL A 60 -5.36 2.79 -24.90
C VAL A 60 -3.83 2.92 -24.86
N ALA A 61 -3.17 2.49 -23.77
CA ALA A 61 -1.71 2.43 -23.70
C ALA A 61 -1.13 1.50 -24.77
N ALA A 62 -1.70 0.32 -24.98
CA ALA A 62 -1.27 -0.61 -26.02
C ALA A 62 -1.53 -0.06 -27.44
N ALA A 63 -2.73 0.49 -27.69
CA ALA A 63 -3.12 1.01 -28.99
C ALA A 63 -2.30 2.21 -29.45
N THR A 64 -1.75 2.98 -28.49
CA THR A 64 -0.94 4.16 -28.77
C THR A 64 0.54 3.96 -28.49
N ALA A 65 1.01 2.73 -28.21
CA ALA A 65 2.39 2.43 -27.84
C ALA A 65 3.42 2.88 -28.90
N GLY A 66 3.05 2.82 -30.18
CA GLY A 66 3.89 3.27 -31.29
C GLY A 66 3.90 4.78 -31.54
N ILE A 67 3.16 5.59 -30.76
CA ILE A 67 3.09 7.04 -30.90
C ILE A 67 4.07 7.68 -29.90
N PRO A 68 5.19 8.27 -30.34
CA PRO A 68 6.13 8.93 -29.45
C PRO A 68 5.64 10.33 -29.03
N GLY A 69 6.26 10.88 -27.98
CA GLY A 69 6.10 12.27 -27.58
C GLY A 69 4.95 12.57 -26.61
N ALA A 70 4.84 13.85 -26.23
CA ALA A 70 3.92 14.32 -25.20
C ALA A 70 2.42 14.22 -25.56
N ALA A 71 2.09 14.08 -26.85
CA ALA A 71 0.72 14.01 -27.36
C ALA A 71 0.12 12.60 -27.34
N ARG A 72 0.87 11.56 -26.96
CA ARG A 72 0.34 10.20 -26.86
C ARG A 72 -0.82 10.17 -25.87
N ALA A 73 -1.95 9.55 -26.21
CA ALA A 73 -3.12 9.45 -25.30
C ALA A 73 -2.94 8.38 -24.22
N GLY A 74 -2.28 7.27 -24.55
CA GLY A 74 -1.94 6.21 -23.61
C GLY A 74 -0.85 6.61 -22.63
N ARG A 75 -0.95 6.08 -21.41
CA ARG A 75 0.03 6.29 -20.33
C ARG A 75 0.68 4.97 -19.97
N ARG A 76 1.99 4.96 -19.74
CA ARG A 76 2.71 3.74 -19.34
C ARG A 76 2.18 3.19 -18.01
N ARG A 77 1.85 4.06 -17.07
CA ARG A 77 1.37 3.67 -15.75
C ARG A 77 -0.09 4.07 -15.54
N CYS A 78 -0.89 3.16 -15.01
CA CYS A 78 -2.28 3.40 -14.64
C CYS A 78 -2.42 3.32 -13.12
N PHE A 79 -2.82 4.41 -12.49
CA PHE A 79 -3.11 4.53 -11.08
C PHE A 79 -4.61 4.53 -10.87
N PHE A 80 -5.12 3.60 -10.06
CA PHE A 80 -6.50 3.58 -9.61
C PHE A 80 -6.52 4.00 -8.13
N VAL A 81 -6.85 5.27 -7.92
CA VAL A 81 -6.90 5.91 -6.60
C VAL A 81 -8.31 5.83 -6.06
N VAL A 82 -8.42 5.31 -4.85
CA VAL A 82 -9.69 5.25 -4.14
C VAL A 82 -9.51 5.83 -2.75
N ASP A 83 -10.46 6.65 -2.32
CA ASP A 83 -10.47 7.20 -0.96
C ASP A 83 -10.84 6.15 0.11
N ARG A 84 -11.08 4.89 -0.29
CA ARG A 84 -11.55 3.82 0.59
C ARG A 84 -10.81 2.51 0.39
N ARG A 85 -10.40 1.88 1.50
CA ARG A 85 -9.37 0.82 1.51
C ARG A 85 -9.85 -0.57 1.08
N ILE A 86 -11.12 -0.90 1.33
CA ILE A 86 -11.68 -2.21 0.97
C ILE A 86 -11.77 -2.40 -0.55
N VAL A 87 -11.87 -1.30 -1.30
CA VAL A 87 -12.03 -1.28 -2.77
C VAL A 87 -10.77 -1.70 -3.50
N VAL A 88 -9.62 -1.49 -2.87
CA VAL A 88 -8.32 -1.78 -3.47
C VAL A 88 -8.15 -3.27 -3.76
N ASP A 89 -8.79 -4.15 -2.97
CA ASP A 89 -8.63 -5.60 -3.14
C ASP A 89 -9.34 -6.13 -4.40
N GLU A 90 -10.61 -5.80 -4.62
CA GLU A 90 -11.35 -6.25 -5.81
C GLU A 90 -10.72 -5.70 -7.10
N ALA A 91 -10.39 -4.41 -7.11
CA ALA A 91 -9.74 -3.80 -8.26
C ALA A 91 -8.35 -4.42 -8.52
N HIS A 92 -7.66 -4.87 -7.46
CA HIS A 92 -6.37 -5.53 -7.60
C HIS A 92 -6.50 -6.94 -8.19
N GLU A 93 -7.46 -7.73 -7.72
CA GLU A 93 -7.77 -9.04 -8.30
C GLU A 93 -8.12 -8.92 -9.79
N HIS A 94 -8.90 -7.90 -10.14
CA HIS A 94 -9.20 -7.56 -11.52
C HIS A 94 -7.94 -7.25 -12.33
N ALA A 95 -7.05 -6.38 -11.82
CA ALA A 95 -5.79 -6.04 -12.47
C ALA A 95 -4.84 -7.26 -12.62
N VAL A 96 -4.75 -8.11 -11.59
CA VAL A 96 -3.94 -9.35 -11.61
C VAL A 96 -4.47 -10.32 -12.67
N THR A 97 -5.80 -10.42 -12.84
CA THR A 97 -6.42 -11.25 -13.87
C THR A 97 -5.94 -10.83 -15.26
N VAL A 98 -5.98 -9.52 -15.56
CA VAL A 98 -5.54 -8.97 -16.85
C VAL A 98 -4.03 -9.18 -17.04
N ALA A 99 -3.21 -8.88 -16.03
CA ALA A 99 -1.76 -9.05 -16.09
C ALA A 99 -1.36 -10.52 -16.35
N THR A 100 -2.03 -11.46 -15.68
CA THR A 100 -1.80 -12.90 -15.84
C THR A 100 -2.17 -13.37 -17.25
N ALA A 101 -3.30 -12.90 -17.79
CA ALA A 101 -3.73 -13.24 -19.15
C ALA A 101 -2.72 -12.75 -20.20
N LEU A 102 -2.21 -11.53 -20.06
CA LEU A 102 -1.20 -10.95 -20.95
C LEU A 102 0.14 -11.66 -20.83
N GLN A 103 0.61 -11.94 -19.61
CA GLN A 103 1.86 -12.67 -19.40
C GLN A 103 1.81 -14.07 -20.02
N LYS A 104 0.68 -14.77 -19.87
CA LYS A 104 0.47 -16.09 -20.48
C LYS A 104 0.45 -16.02 -22.00
N ALA A 105 -0.19 -15.00 -22.57
CA ALA A 105 -0.22 -14.80 -24.03
C ALA A 105 1.18 -14.53 -24.59
N GLU A 106 1.97 -13.70 -23.91
CA GLU A 106 3.37 -13.42 -24.25
C GLU A 106 4.24 -14.68 -24.19
N ASN A 107 4.19 -15.44 -23.09
CA ASN A 107 5.02 -16.62 -22.89
C ASN A 107 4.80 -17.71 -23.96
N VAL A 108 3.58 -17.80 -24.49
CA VAL A 108 3.21 -18.78 -25.53
C VAL A 108 3.36 -18.19 -26.94
N GLY A 109 3.64 -16.89 -27.08
CA GLY A 109 3.74 -16.22 -28.37
C GLY A 109 2.42 -16.23 -29.14
N ARG A 110 1.30 -15.94 -28.47
CA ARG A 110 -0.01 -15.92 -29.13
C ARG A 110 -0.12 -14.75 -30.11
N ASP A 111 -0.75 -15.01 -31.26
CA ASP A 111 -1.08 -13.98 -32.26
C ASP A 111 -2.53 -13.46 -32.15
N ASP A 112 -3.26 -13.87 -31.10
CA ASP A 112 -4.62 -13.39 -30.83
C ASP A 112 -4.64 -11.94 -30.32
N ILE A 113 -5.83 -11.40 -30.03
CA ILE A 113 -5.96 -10.03 -29.55
C ILE A 113 -5.21 -9.77 -28.24
N VAL A 114 -5.15 -10.75 -27.33
CA VAL A 114 -4.42 -10.63 -26.06
C VAL A 114 -2.92 -10.61 -26.32
N GLY A 115 -2.43 -11.45 -27.23
CA GLY A 115 -1.04 -11.44 -27.67
C GLY A 115 -0.62 -10.14 -28.36
N ARG A 116 -1.48 -9.56 -29.22
CA ARG A 116 -1.26 -8.23 -29.83
C ARG A 116 -1.14 -7.13 -28.78
N VAL A 117 -2.03 -7.11 -27.78
CA VAL A 117 -1.97 -6.15 -26.67
C VAL A 117 -0.70 -6.37 -25.83
N ALA A 118 -0.35 -7.62 -25.53
CA ALA A 118 0.86 -7.95 -24.77
C ALA A 118 2.14 -7.50 -25.49
N ALA A 119 2.25 -7.76 -26.80
CA ALA A 119 3.39 -7.35 -27.61
C ALA A 119 3.50 -5.81 -27.70
N ALA A 120 2.37 -5.10 -27.83
CA ALA A 120 2.35 -3.65 -27.82
C ALA A 120 2.81 -3.08 -26.47
N LEU A 121 2.40 -3.66 -25.35
CA LEU A 121 2.88 -3.24 -24.03
C LEU A 121 4.36 -3.55 -23.81
N ARG A 122 4.85 -4.72 -24.25
CA ARG A 122 6.27 -5.07 -24.18
C ARG A 122 7.14 -4.11 -24.99
N SER A 123 6.60 -3.51 -26.05
CA SER A 123 7.33 -2.52 -26.86
C SER A 123 7.71 -1.25 -26.10
N TYR A 124 7.05 -0.94 -24.96
CA TYR A 124 7.47 0.16 -24.09
C TYR A 124 8.81 -0.10 -23.39
N ALA A 125 9.14 -1.36 -23.12
CA ALA A 125 10.36 -1.77 -22.42
C ALA A 125 10.87 -3.10 -23.00
N PRO A 126 11.35 -3.12 -24.26
CA PRO A 126 11.64 -4.36 -24.98
C PRO A 126 12.84 -5.12 -24.40
N ARG A 127 13.74 -4.42 -23.71
CA ARG A 127 14.94 -4.96 -23.06
C ARG A 127 14.72 -5.23 -21.56
N ALA A 128 13.53 -4.94 -21.03
CA ALA A 128 13.19 -5.28 -19.65
C ALA A 128 12.77 -6.75 -19.58
N GLY A 129 13.55 -7.58 -18.88
CA GLY A 129 13.16 -8.96 -18.54
C GLY A 129 12.07 -9.02 -17.46
N GLY A 130 11.52 -10.20 -17.20
CA GLY A 130 10.54 -10.43 -16.13
C GLY A 130 9.10 -10.03 -16.48
N GLU A 131 8.29 -9.74 -15.45
CA GLU A 131 6.84 -9.50 -15.54
C GLU A 131 6.47 -8.39 -16.54
N LEU A 132 5.58 -8.68 -17.48
CA LEU A 132 5.13 -7.73 -18.51
C LEU A 132 4.43 -6.50 -17.92
N LEU A 133 3.55 -6.72 -16.95
CA LEU A 133 2.71 -5.70 -16.35
C LEU A 133 2.68 -5.89 -14.83
N PRO A 134 3.64 -5.33 -14.08
CA PRO A 134 3.63 -5.36 -12.63
C PRO A 134 2.35 -4.70 -12.09
N VAL A 135 1.65 -5.41 -11.20
CA VAL A 135 0.47 -4.89 -10.49
C VAL A 135 0.81 -4.67 -9.02
N THR A 136 0.64 -3.45 -8.53
CA THR A 136 0.99 -3.06 -7.15
C THR A 136 -0.23 -2.52 -6.41
N ARG A 137 -0.39 -2.89 -5.13
CA ARG A 137 -1.31 -2.23 -4.18
C ARG A 137 -0.54 -1.29 -3.25
N MET A 138 -1.05 -0.08 -3.04
CA MET A 138 -0.50 1.00 -2.22
C MET A 138 -1.58 1.55 -1.27
N ARG A 139 -1.89 0.83 -0.19
CA ARG A 139 -2.89 1.21 0.83
C ARG A 139 -2.28 1.13 2.22
N GLY A 140 -2.48 2.10 3.12
CA GLY A 140 -2.05 1.96 4.52
C GLY A 140 -2.33 0.54 5.04
N GLY A 141 -1.32 -0.15 5.58
CA GLY A 141 -1.50 -1.55 5.94
C GLY A 141 -1.05 -2.64 4.96
N ALA A 142 -0.56 -2.39 3.73
CA ALA A 142 -0.02 -3.46 2.86
C ALA A 142 1.52 -3.46 2.70
N THR A 143 2.09 -4.65 2.45
CA THR A 143 3.49 -4.90 2.15
C THR A 143 3.78 -4.50 0.70
N TRP A 144 4.37 -3.32 0.50
CA TRP A 144 4.95 -2.99 -0.80
C TRP A 144 6.47 -3.14 -0.74
N SER A 145 7.00 -3.78 -1.78
CA SER A 145 8.39 -3.56 -2.16
C SER A 145 8.58 -2.05 -2.27
N ALA A 146 9.65 -1.52 -1.67
CA ALA A 146 10.09 -0.17 -1.98
C ALA A 146 10.09 -0.04 -3.51
N SER A 147 10.80 -0.90 -4.24
CA SER A 147 10.76 -1.03 -5.70
C SER A 147 9.46 -1.65 -6.24
N TRP A 148 8.33 -0.95 -6.09
CA TRP A 148 7.04 -1.35 -6.68
C TRP A 148 7.06 -1.35 -8.21
N LEU A 149 7.95 -0.55 -8.80
CA LEU A 149 8.36 -0.62 -10.19
C LEU A 149 9.87 -0.41 -10.24
N ASP A 150 10.58 -1.33 -10.88
CA ASP A 150 12.05 -1.39 -10.94
C ASP A 150 12.63 -0.42 -11.97
N ARG A 151 11.87 -0.09 -13.02
CA ARG A 151 12.33 0.79 -14.11
C ARG A 151 11.23 1.75 -14.60
N PRO A 152 11.59 2.99 -14.99
CA PRO A 152 10.61 4.00 -15.41
C PRO A 152 10.08 3.81 -16.84
N ASP A 153 10.69 2.97 -17.68
CA ASP A 153 10.24 2.64 -19.04
C ASP A 153 9.11 1.60 -19.06
N ARG A 154 8.94 0.83 -17.98
CA ARG A 154 7.96 -0.26 -17.90
C ARG A 154 6.52 0.24 -17.73
N PRO A 155 5.55 -0.44 -18.35
CA PRO A 155 4.16 -0.24 -18.02
C PRO A 155 3.82 -0.85 -16.64
N GLY A 156 2.77 -0.37 -15.99
CA GLY A 156 2.37 -0.89 -14.68
C GLY A 156 0.97 -0.46 -14.26
N ILE A 157 0.33 -1.26 -13.40
CA ILE A 157 -0.94 -0.90 -12.75
C ILE A 157 -0.67 -0.74 -11.25
N VAL A 158 -1.10 0.39 -10.71
CA VAL A 158 -0.99 0.72 -9.29
C VAL A 158 -2.37 1.01 -8.75
N LEU A 159 -2.73 0.38 -7.65
CA LEU A 159 -4.00 0.63 -6.97
C LEU A 159 -3.67 1.19 -5.60
N GLY A 160 -4.18 2.35 -5.23
CA GLY A 160 -3.79 2.95 -3.97
C GLY A 160 -4.77 3.94 -3.38
N THR A 161 -4.47 4.38 -2.16
CA THR A 161 -5.24 5.43 -1.49
C THR A 161 -4.75 6.81 -1.90
N VAL A 162 -5.59 7.82 -1.64
CA VAL A 162 -5.27 9.25 -1.77
C VAL A 162 -3.93 9.57 -1.09
N ASP A 163 -3.74 9.12 0.16
CA ASP A 163 -2.50 9.33 0.90
C ASP A 163 -1.28 8.73 0.22
N GLN A 164 -1.37 7.48 -0.26
CA GLN A 164 -0.20 6.78 -0.77
C GLN A 164 0.22 7.28 -2.14
N VAL A 165 -0.73 7.58 -3.02
CA VAL A 165 -0.43 8.07 -4.37
C VAL A 165 -0.19 9.57 -4.38
N GLY A 166 -1.03 10.34 -3.67
CA GLY A 166 -0.95 11.80 -3.59
C GLY A 166 0.32 12.29 -2.89
N SER A 167 0.70 11.70 -1.75
CA SER A 167 1.92 12.12 -1.05
C SER A 167 3.19 11.82 -1.87
N ARG A 168 3.21 10.70 -2.61
CA ARG A 168 4.31 10.35 -3.52
C ARG A 168 4.43 11.31 -4.69
N LEU A 169 3.32 11.64 -5.33
CA LEU A 169 3.28 12.65 -6.39
C LEU A 169 3.91 13.98 -5.92
N LEU A 170 3.64 14.36 -4.67
CA LEU A 170 4.09 15.62 -4.06
C LEU A 170 5.44 15.49 -3.32
N PHE A 171 6.29 14.52 -3.67
CA PHE A 171 7.63 14.35 -3.09
C PHE A 171 7.65 14.16 -1.55
N ARG A 172 6.55 13.68 -0.97
CA ARG A 172 6.39 13.43 0.47
C ARG A 172 5.77 12.07 0.75
N GLY A 173 6.13 11.07 -0.07
CA GLY A 173 5.63 9.69 0.04
C GLY A 173 5.69 9.17 1.47
N TYR A 174 4.53 8.80 2.03
CA TYR A 174 4.45 8.22 3.37
C TYR A 174 5.15 6.85 3.44
N GLY A 175 5.94 6.65 4.50
CA GLY A 175 6.69 5.42 4.71
C GLY A 175 7.82 5.18 3.69
N VAL A 176 8.32 6.25 3.06
CA VAL A 176 9.41 6.24 2.06
C VAL A 176 10.54 7.13 2.55
N SER A 177 11.79 6.68 2.45
CA SER A 177 12.94 7.53 2.76
C SER A 177 13.05 8.75 1.86
N ASP A 178 13.65 9.78 2.44
CA ASP A 178 14.07 11.02 1.81
C ASP A 178 14.78 10.85 0.45
N ARG A 179 15.65 9.84 0.35
CA ARG A 179 16.39 9.53 -0.88
C ARG A 179 15.50 8.96 -1.99
N ARG A 180 14.39 8.32 -1.62
CA ARG A 180 13.54 7.58 -2.55
C ARG A 180 12.28 8.33 -2.99
N LYS A 181 11.85 9.33 -2.21
CA LYS A 181 10.81 10.30 -2.57
C LYS A 181 10.87 10.80 -4.04
N PRO A 182 12.03 11.16 -4.64
CA PRO A 182 12.08 11.57 -6.04
C PRO A 182 11.72 10.48 -7.04
N ILE A 183 12.11 9.22 -6.79
CA ILE A 183 11.76 8.09 -7.67
C ILE A 183 10.25 7.91 -7.71
N ASP A 184 9.63 7.87 -6.52
CA ASP A 184 8.18 7.74 -6.42
C ASP A 184 7.46 8.93 -7.07
N ALA A 185 7.93 10.16 -6.86
CA ALA A 185 7.37 11.34 -7.50
C ALA A 185 7.47 11.27 -9.02
N ALA A 186 8.63 10.87 -9.58
CA ALA A 186 8.83 10.72 -11.01
C ALA A 186 7.87 9.68 -11.63
N LEU A 187 7.77 8.50 -11.00
CA LEU A 187 6.95 7.42 -11.51
C LEU A 187 5.45 7.73 -11.44
N VAL A 188 4.99 8.49 -10.43
CA VAL A 188 3.58 8.93 -10.33
C VAL A 188 3.29 10.15 -11.21
N GLY A 189 4.21 11.10 -11.32
CA GLY A 189 3.98 12.39 -11.99
C GLY A 189 4.29 12.43 -13.48
N THR A 190 4.96 11.40 -14.03
CA THR A 190 5.32 11.34 -15.46
C THR A 190 4.67 10.14 -16.13
N ASP A 191 4.10 10.36 -17.33
CA ASP A 191 3.54 9.31 -18.19
C ASP A 191 2.59 8.34 -17.46
N ALA A 192 1.72 8.95 -16.64
CA ALA A 192 0.81 8.28 -15.74
C ALA A 192 -0.64 8.72 -15.98
N LEU A 193 -1.57 7.78 -15.86
CA LEU A 193 -3.01 8.00 -15.83
C LEU A 193 -3.50 7.83 -14.39
N LEU A 194 -4.05 8.88 -13.79
CA LEU A 194 -4.61 8.89 -12.44
C LEU A 194 -6.13 8.83 -12.51
N LEU A 195 -6.67 7.64 -12.32
CA LEU A 195 -8.11 7.39 -12.19
C LEU A 195 -8.49 7.58 -10.72
N VAL A 196 -9.22 8.64 -10.40
CA VAL A 196 -9.69 8.92 -9.03
C VAL A 196 -11.15 8.48 -8.93
N ASP A 197 -11.39 7.32 -8.30
CA ASP A 197 -12.74 6.82 -8.07
C ASP A 197 -13.41 7.51 -6.88
N GLU A 198 -14.71 7.71 -7.01
CA GLU A 198 -15.52 8.50 -6.08
C GLU A 198 -14.89 9.88 -5.80
N ALA A 199 -14.47 10.55 -6.89
CA ALA A 199 -13.74 11.82 -6.89
C ALA A 199 -14.30 12.95 -6.01
N HIS A 200 -15.58 12.88 -5.63
CA HIS A 200 -16.22 13.81 -4.69
C HIS A 200 -15.66 13.72 -3.26
N LEU A 201 -15.04 12.58 -2.89
CA LEU A 201 -14.40 12.40 -1.59
C LEU A 201 -12.95 12.90 -1.58
N SER A 202 -12.37 13.22 -2.74
CA SER A 202 -10.95 13.55 -2.88
C SER A 202 -10.74 14.89 -3.61
N THR A 203 -11.65 15.84 -3.41
CA THR A 203 -11.61 17.15 -4.08
C THR A 203 -10.35 17.95 -3.72
N ALA A 204 -9.88 17.88 -2.46
CA ALA A 204 -8.63 18.50 -2.04
C ALA A 204 -7.39 17.98 -2.80
N LEU A 205 -7.27 16.66 -2.97
CA LEU A 205 -6.22 16.07 -3.81
C LEU A 205 -6.33 16.59 -5.25
N LEU A 206 -7.52 16.55 -5.84
CA LEU A 206 -7.75 16.94 -7.23
C LEU A 206 -7.37 18.40 -7.48
N ASP A 207 -7.76 19.31 -6.57
CA ASP A 207 -7.42 20.73 -6.62
C ASP A 207 -5.91 20.94 -6.48
N THR A 208 -5.26 20.22 -5.56
CA THR A 208 -3.81 20.27 -5.38
C THR A 208 -3.07 19.79 -6.62
N VAL A 209 -3.50 18.69 -7.23
CA VAL A 209 -2.88 18.16 -8.45
C VAL A 209 -3.06 19.12 -9.62
N ALA A 210 -4.26 19.67 -9.80
CA ALA A 210 -4.52 20.69 -10.81
C ALA A 210 -3.64 21.93 -10.59
N ALA A 211 -3.51 22.38 -9.33
CA ALA A 211 -2.66 23.50 -8.96
C ALA A 211 -1.17 23.22 -9.21
N ALA A 212 -0.71 21.98 -9.00
CA ALA A 212 0.64 21.52 -9.27
C ALA A 212 0.94 21.52 -10.78
N GLN A 213 0.05 20.94 -11.59
CA GLN A 213 0.16 20.91 -13.05
C GLN A 213 0.11 22.31 -13.68
N ALA A 214 -0.61 23.25 -13.08
CA ALA A 214 -0.62 24.64 -13.53
C ALA A 214 0.70 25.39 -13.23
N ARG A 215 1.48 24.93 -12.24
CA ARG A 215 2.68 25.61 -11.73
C ARG A 215 3.99 25.00 -12.22
N ASP A 216 3.95 23.80 -12.77
CA ASP A 216 5.11 23.10 -13.32
C ASP A 216 4.79 22.57 -14.72
N LYS A 217 5.76 22.62 -15.62
CA LYS A 217 5.66 22.00 -16.94
C LYS A 217 6.68 20.91 -17.03
N LEU A 218 6.27 19.75 -17.54
CA LEU A 218 7.19 18.66 -17.79
C LEU A 218 8.14 19.06 -18.94
N GLY A 219 9.41 19.30 -18.62
CA GLY A 219 10.44 19.75 -19.56
C GLY A 219 11.14 18.60 -20.31
N VAL A 220 10.53 17.42 -20.33
CA VAL A 220 10.96 16.25 -21.11
C VAL A 220 9.84 15.86 -22.09
N PRO A 221 10.14 15.29 -23.27
CA PRO A 221 9.14 15.04 -24.32
C PRO A 221 8.28 13.79 -24.06
N LEU A 222 7.78 13.66 -22.84
CA LEU A 222 6.91 12.58 -22.40
C LEU A 222 5.51 13.14 -22.09
N PRO A 223 4.47 12.29 -22.14
CA PRO A 223 3.16 12.68 -21.65
C PRO A 223 3.24 13.05 -20.16
N GLY A 224 2.59 14.13 -19.77
CA GLY A 224 2.38 14.46 -18.35
C GLY A 224 1.35 13.53 -17.70
N LEU A 225 1.13 13.75 -16.40
CA LEU A 225 0.03 13.15 -15.65
C LEU A 225 -1.32 13.49 -16.29
N SER A 226 -2.14 12.49 -16.58
CA SER A 226 -3.57 12.68 -16.92
C SER A 226 -4.40 12.34 -15.70
N VAL A 227 -5.35 13.20 -15.32
CA VAL A 227 -6.25 12.95 -14.18
C VAL A 227 -7.67 12.76 -14.70
N VAL A 228 -8.31 11.66 -14.33
CA VAL A 228 -9.69 11.33 -14.71
C VAL A 228 -10.49 11.06 -13.46
N ARG A 229 -11.56 11.84 -13.26
CA ARG A 229 -12.49 11.65 -12.14
C ARG A 229 -13.53 10.60 -12.52
N LEU A 230 -13.74 9.60 -11.67
CA LEU A 230 -14.84 8.65 -11.81
C LEU A 230 -15.90 8.97 -10.76
N SER A 231 -17.16 9.12 -11.18
CA SER A 231 -18.27 9.43 -10.27
C SER A 231 -19.59 8.88 -10.79
N ALA A 232 -20.53 8.67 -9.88
CA ALA A 232 -21.93 8.39 -10.21
C ALA A 232 -22.85 9.62 -10.04
N THR A 233 -22.36 10.67 -9.39
CA THR A 233 -23.13 11.85 -8.96
C THR A 233 -22.46 13.18 -9.35
N GLY A 234 -21.34 13.14 -10.08
CA GLY A 234 -20.52 14.31 -10.40
C GLY A 234 -21.26 15.36 -11.24
N THR A 235 -20.95 16.64 -10.97
CA THR A 235 -21.46 17.76 -11.78
C THR A 235 -20.67 17.85 -13.08
N PRO A 236 -21.31 17.73 -14.27
CA PRO A 236 -20.60 17.73 -15.54
C PRO A 236 -19.86 19.05 -15.80
N GLY A 237 -18.57 18.95 -16.16
CA GLY A 237 -17.80 20.05 -16.75
C GLY A 237 -17.82 20.02 -18.28
N ALA A 238 -17.09 20.92 -18.93
CA ALA A 238 -17.07 21.05 -20.39
C ALA A 238 -16.56 19.80 -21.14
N ASN A 239 -15.59 19.07 -20.56
CA ASN A 239 -15.02 17.84 -21.12
C ASN A 239 -15.44 16.58 -20.32
N ALA A 240 -16.72 16.50 -19.93
CA ALA A 240 -17.26 15.31 -19.28
C ALA A 240 -17.64 14.22 -20.28
N PHE A 241 -17.59 12.97 -19.82
CA PHE A 241 -18.16 11.81 -20.48
C PHE A 241 -19.36 11.33 -19.67
N THR A 242 -20.55 11.37 -20.25
CA THR A 242 -21.82 11.03 -19.59
C THR A 242 -22.49 9.83 -20.26
N LEU A 243 -23.30 9.11 -19.49
CA LEU A 243 -24.08 7.98 -20.00
C LEU A 243 -25.03 8.38 -21.14
N ASP A 244 -24.96 7.67 -22.27
CA ASP A 244 -26.00 7.67 -23.31
C ASP A 244 -27.11 6.69 -22.90
N VAL A 245 -28.25 7.22 -22.42
CA VAL A 245 -29.33 6.40 -21.88
C VAL A 245 -29.96 5.50 -22.95
N ASP A 246 -30.10 5.99 -24.19
CA ASP A 246 -30.79 5.25 -25.24
C ASP A 246 -29.94 4.08 -25.73
N ALA A 247 -28.62 4.28 -25.89
CA ALA A 247 -27.69 3.21 -26.21
C ALA A 247 -27.70 2.08 -25.15
N HIS A 248 -27.86 2.42 -23.87
CA HIS A 248 -27.88 1.43 -22.78
C HIS A 248 -29.24 0.75 -22.60
N ARG A 249 -30.34 1.38 -23.03
CA ARG A 249 -31.65 0.72 -23.09
C ARG A 249 -31.70 -0.39 -24.14
N ALA A 250 -30.89 -0.28 -25.20
CA ALA A 250 -30.77 -1.30 -26.23
C ALA A 250 -29.95 -2.53 -25.78
N ASP A 251 -29.09 -2.39 -24.76
CA ASP A 251 -28.35 -3.49 -24.16
C ASP A 251 -29.16 -4.13 -23.01
N GLU A 252 -29.45 -5.43 -23.09
CA GLU A 252 -30.35 -6.10 -22.16
C GLU A 252 -29.84 -6.06 -20.71
N GLU A 253 -28.53 -6.26 -20.51
CA GLU A 253 -27.93 -6.29 -19.18
C GLU A 253 -27.82 -4.89 -18.57
N ALA A 254 -27.37 -3.90 -19.33
CA ALA A 254 -27.30 -2.51 -18.89
C ALA A 254 -28.70 -1.98 -18.56
N SER A 255 -29.68 -2.21 -19.44
CA SER A 255 -31.08 -1.83 -19.23
C SER A 255 -31.62 -2.43 -17.94
N ARG A 256 -31.47 -3.76 -17.75
CA ARG A 256 -31.91 -4.46 -16.53
C ARG A 256 -31.31 -3.86 -15.25
N ARG A 257 -30.01 -3.51 -15.27
CA ARG A 257 -29.34 -2.90 -14.10
C ARG A 257 -29.80 -1.45 -13.89
N LEU A 258 -29.96 -0.67 -14.95
CA LEU A 258 -30.38 0.74 -14.90
C LEU A 258 -31.81 0.92 -14.42
N THR A 259 -32.70 0.00 -14.79
CA THR A 259 -34.13 0.00 -14.40
C THR A 259 -34.42 -0.97 -13.24
N ALA A 260 -33.39 -1.39 -12.51
CA ALA A 260 -33.56 -2.29 -11.38
C ALA A 260 -34.48 -1.64 -10.33
N GLY A 261 -35.69 -2.18 -10.16
CA GLY A 261 -36.72 -1.61 -9.30
C GLY A 261 -36.31 -1.58 -7.83
N LYS A 262 -36.37 -0.38 -7.23
CA LYS A 262 -36.01 -0.12 -5.83
C LYS A 262 -36.96 0.93 -5.26
N HIS A 263 -37.58 0.65 -4.13
CA HIS A 263 -38.45 1.60 -3.44
C HIS A 263 -37.87 2.00 -2.11
N LEU A 264 -37.73 3.31 -1.91
CA LEU A 264 -37.24 3.91 -0.67
C LEU A 264 -38.41 4.37 0.21
N THR A 265 -38.33 4.03 1.49
CA THR A 265 -39.15 4.57 2.57
C THR A 265 -38.27 5.20 3.65
N LEU A 266 -38.84 6.14 4.41
CA LEU A 266 -38.15 6.86 5.48
C LEU A 266 -38.92 6.72 6.79
N ILE A 267 -38.21 6.35 7.85
CA ILE A 267 -38.74 6.23 9.22
C ILE A 267 -37.92 7.15 10.12
N THR A 268 -38.58 8.03 10.88
CA THR A 268 -37.92 8.88 11.87
C THR A 268 -38.20 8.36 13.28
N VAL A 269 -37.15 8.16 14.07
CA VAL A 269 -37.22 7.66 15.45
C VAL A 269 -36.27 8.45 16.36
N PRO A 270 -36.48 8.47 17.69
CA PRO A 270 -35.50 9.02 18.62
C PRO A 270 -34.15 8.29 18.52
N ALA A 271 -33.04 9.00 18.70
CA ALA A 271 -31.68 8.44 18.58
C ALA A 271 -31.41 7.16 19.38
N LYS A 272 -31.95 7.08 20.60
CA LYS A 272 -31.85 5.88 21.47
C LYS A 272 -32.51 4.63 20.89
N ASP A 273 -33.51 4.82 20.02
CA ASP A 273 -34.31 3.74 19.44
C ASP A 273 -33.80 3.36 18.03
N CYS A 274 -32.94 4.17 17.41
CA CYS A 274 -32.48 3.98 16.03
C CYS A 274 -31.80 2.61 15.82
N GLY A 275 -30.86 2.21 16.69
CA GLY A 275 -30.23 0.88 16.63
C GLY A 275 -31.23 -0.28 16.76
N LYS A 276 -32.24 -0.12 17.63
CA LYS A 276 -33.30 -1.10 17.81
C LYS A 276 -34.18 -1.21 16.56
N THR A 277 -34.57 -0.08 15.97
CA THR A 277 -35.40 0.00 14.76
C THR A 277 -34.70 -0.60 13.54
N LEU A 278 -33.39 -0.35 13.36
CA LEU A 278 -32.59 -0.97 12.31
C LEU A 278 -32.63 -2.52 12.41
N ALA A 279 -32.43 -3.05 13.61
CA ALA A 279 -32.48 -4.50 13.85
C ALA A 279 -33.90 -5.08 13.65
N GLU A 280 -34.94 -4.36 14.07
CA GLU A 280 -36.35 -4.74 13.86
C GLU A 280 -36.71 -4.83 12.39
N ALA A 281 -36.42 -3.77 11.64
CA ALA A 281 -36.70 -3.70 10.21
C ALA A 281 -35.97 -4.80 9.42
N ALA A 282 -34.73 -5.13 9.79
CA ALA A 282 -33.98 -6.20 9.15
C ALA A 282 -34.61 -7.58 9.37
N VAL A 283 -35.06 -7.90 10.59
CA VAL A 283 -35.75 -9.16 10.89
C VAL A 283 -37.11 -9.23 10.20
N GLU A 284 -37.89 -8.15 10.23
CA GLU A 284 -39.19 -8.08 9.57
C GLU A 284 -39.05 -8.31 8.05
N ARG A 285 -38.06 -7.67 7.41
CA ARG A 285 -37.77 -7.88 5.99
C ARG A 285 -37.30 -9.30 5.68
N LEU A 286 -36.55 -9.94 6.57
CA LEU A 286 -36.13 -11.34 6.43
C LEU A 286 -37.34 -12.27 6.41
N GLU A 287 -38.22 -12.13 7.40
CA GLU A 287 -39.43 -12.93 7.55
C GLU A 287 -40.38 -12.71 6.37
N HIS A 288 -40.56 -11.46 5.95
CA HIS A 288 -41.35 -11.12 4.76
C HIS A 288 -40.81 -11.83 3.52
N LEU A 289 -39.53 -11.70 3.21
CA LEU A 289 -38.95 -12.31 2.00
C LEU A 289 -39.01 -13.85 2.04
N ARG A 290 -38.77 -14.46 3.19
CA ARG A 290 -38.94 -15.92 3.38
C ARG A 290 -40.38 -16.37 3.10
N SER A 291 -41.38 -15.56 3.47
CA SER A 291 -42.79 -15.89 3.20
C SER A 291 -43.17 -15.81 1.71
N ARG A 292 -42.41 -15.04 0.91
CA ARG A 292 -42.67 -14.83 -0.52
C ARG A 292 -42.04 -15.90 -1.41
N ALA A 293 -40.91 -16.48 -1.00
CA ALA A 293 -40.21 -17.50 -1.75
C ALA A 293 -39.48 -18.48 -0.81
N VAL A 294 -39.97 -19.73 -0.76
CA VAL A 294 -39.47 -20.77 0.15
C VAL A 294 -38.07 -21.26 -0.25
N ASP A 295 -37.79 -21.33 -1.56
CA ASP A 295 -36.52 -21.82 -2.10
C ASP A 295 -35.45 -20.73 -2.27
N VAL A 296 -35.73 -19.51 -1.81
CA VAL A 296 -34.81 -18.37 -1.94
C VAL A 296 -34.36 -17.93 -0.57
N SER A 297 -33.07 -18.09 -0.29
CA SER A 297 -32.45 -17.58 0.92
C SER A 297 -32.28 -16.06 0.85
N PRO A 298 -32.97 -15.24 1.68
CA PRO A 298 -32.82 -13.79 1.59
C PRO A 298 -31.45 -13.32 2.05
N ALA A 299 -30.95 -12.24 1.43
CA ALA A 299 -29.72 -11.57 1.83
C ALA A 299 -30.02 -10.09 2.14
N ILE A 300 -29.81 -9.69 3.39
CA ILE A 300 -30.17 -8.35 3.88
C ILE A 300 -28.91 -7.59 4.25
N LEU A 301 -28.85 -6.33 3.81
CA LEU A 301 -27.79 -5.41 4.15
C LEU A 301 -28.30 -4.37 5.15
N VAL A 302 -27.60 -4.22 6.28
CA VAL A 302 -27.85 -3.18 7.28
C VAL A 302 -26.65 -2.23 7.31
N VAL A 303 -26.83 -0.95 6.97
CA VAL A 303 -25.73 0.02 6.91
C VAL A 303 -25.88 1.09 7.99
N CYS A 304 -24.91 1.15 8.90
CA CYS A 304 -24.81 2.12 9.99
C CYS A 304 -23.72 3.17 9.68
N ASN A 305 -23.81 4.34 10.30
CA ASN A 305 -22.85 5.42 10.08
C ASN A 305 -21.62 5.35 11.01
N THR A 306 -21.70 4.65 12.14
CA THR A 306 -20.57 4.54 13.08
C THR A 306 -20.30 3.10 13.47
N VAL A 307 -19.06 2.79 13.84
CA VAL A 307 -18.65 1.45 14.27
C VAL A 307 -19.44 1.01 15.52
N ASP A 308 -19.60 1.91 16.49
CA ASP A 308 -20.36 1.62 17.72
C ASP A 308 -21.81 1.25 17.40
N ARG A 309 -22.47 2.01 16.51
CA ARG A 309 -23.85 1.70 16.10
C ARG A 309 -23.95 0.38 15.36
N ALA A 310 -23.00 0.07 14.48
CA ALA A 310 -22.97 -1.20 13.76
C ALA A 310 -22.82 -2.40 14.72
N ARG A 311 -21.98 -2.27 15.75
CA ARG A 311 -21.81 -3.28 16.81
C ARG A 311 -23.10 -3.45 17.63
N ASP A 312 -23.69 -2.33 18.08
CA ASP A 312 -24.96 -2.36 18.80
C ASP A 312 -26.08 -3.05 18.01
N VAL A 313 -26.19 -2.75 16.71
CA VAL A 313 -27.19 -3.36 15.82
C VAL A 313 -26.92 -4.85 15.64
N HIS A 314 -25.67 -5.25 15.44
CA HIS A 314 -25.27 -6.65 15.32
C HIS A 314 -25.61 -7.46 16.57
N ASP A 315 -25.26 -6.97 17.77
CA ASP A 315 -25.59 -7.62 19.03
C ASP A 315 -27.09 -7.77 19.25
N ASN A 316 -27.86 -6.73 18.89
CA ASN A 316 -29.32 -6.78 18.93
C ASN A 316 -29.91 -7.79 17.95
N LEU A 317 -29.36 -7.90 16.74
CA LEU A 317 -29.76 -8.88 15.74
C LEU A 317 -29.48 -10.31 16.20
N VAL A 318 -28.26 -10.60 16.68
CA VAL A 318 -27.89 -11.93 17.21
C VAL A 318 -28.86 -12.35 18.30
N ARG A 319 -29.12 -11.48 19.29
CA ARG A 319 -30.09 -11.76 20.37
C ARG A 319 -31.51 -12.03 19.85
N ARG A 320 -31.98 -11.27 18.85
CA ARG A 320 -33.32 -11.43 18.25
C ARG A 320 -33.44 -12.71 17.44
N LEU A 321 -32.44 -13.01 16.61
CA LEU A 321 -32.41 -14.24 15.80
C LEU A 321 -32.42 -15.48 16.68
N SER A 322 -31.64 -15.49 17.78
CA SER A 322 -31.67 -16.57 18.77
C SER A 322 -33.06 -16.71 19.44
N ARG A 323 -33.69 -15.60 19.84
CA ARG A 323 -35.04 -15.62 20.44
C ARG A 323 -36.12 -16.10 19.46
N ALA A 324 -36.01 -15.72 18.19
CA ALA A 324 -36.89 -16.15 17.11
C ALA A 324 -36.62 -17.58 16.60
N LYS A 325 -35.62 -18.28 17.16
CA LYS A 325 -35.16 -19.62 16.73
C LYS A 325 -34.71 -19.67 15.27
N ASN A 326 -34.26 -18.54 14.72
CA ASN A 326 -33.69 -18.41 13.38
C ASN A 326 -32.19 -18.75 13.40
N THR A 327 -31.84 -19.96 13.85
CA THR A 327 -30.43 -20.39 14.00
C THR A 327 -29.74 -20.72 12.68
N ASP A 328 -30.50 -20.80 11.59
CA ASP A 328 -30.01 -21.02 10.23
C ASP A 328 -29.52 -19.73 9.54
N VAL A 329 -29.80 -18.55 10.13
CA VAL A 329 -29.43 -17.25 9.57
C VAL A 329 -27.99 -16.91 9.94
N VAL A 330 -27.17 -16.61 8.94
CA VAL A 330 -25.82 -16.10 9.16
C VAL A 330 -25.87 -14.58 9.41
N CYS A 331 -25.36 -14.14 10.56
CA CYS A 331 -25.34 -12.73 10.95
C CYS A 331 -23.91 -12.28 11.26
N ASP A 332 -23.29 -11.55 10.33
CA ASP A 332 -21.92 -11.04 10.47
C ASP A 332 -21.86 -9.50 10.48
N LEU A 333 -20.72 -8.98 10.93
CA LEU A 333 -20.38 -7.57 10.99
C LEU A 333 -19.18 -7.30 10.06
N LEU A 334 -19.27 -6.25 9.23
CA LEU A 334 -18.20 -5.78 8.35
C LEU A 334 -17.86 -4.30 8.63
N ILE A 335 -16.72 -4.08 9.26
CA ILE A 335 -16.17 -2.76 9.59
C ILE A 335 -14.76 -2.59 8.99
N GLY A 336 -14.34 -1.35 8.71
CA GLY A 336 -13.18 -1.07 7.87
C GLY A 336 -11.83 -1.36 8.55
N ARG A 337 -11.80 -1.21 9.87
CA ARG A 337 -10.57 -1.26 10.68
C ARG A 337 -10.24 -2.66 11.18
N SER A 338 -9.88 -3.57 10.27
CA SER A 338 -9.44 -4.94 10.60
C SER A 338 -8.09 -5.26 9.96
N ARG A 339 -7.33 -6.18 10.59
CA ARG A 339 -6.06 -6.68 10.05
C ARG A 339 -6.31 -7.47 8.77
N GLU A 340 -5.40 -7.36 7.80
CA GLU A 340 -5.50 -8.14 6.55
C GLU A 340 -5.56 -9.64 6.82
N VAL A 341 -4.74 -10.12 7.75
CA VAL A 341 -4.69 -11.53 8.17
C VAL A 341 -5.98 -12.04 8.84
N ASP A 342 -6.84 -11.14 9.35
CA ASP A 342 -8.12 -11.51 9.97
C ASP A 342 -9.29 -11.47 8.98
N ARG A 343 -9.09 -10.90 7.78
CA ARG A 343 -10.18 -10.76 6.81
C ARG A 343 -10.60 -12.13 6.29
N ARG A 344 -11.88 -12.41 6.40
CA ARG A 344 -12.48 -13.60 5.81
C ARG A 344 -12.52 -13.47 4.28
N PRO A 345 -12.43 -14.59 3.54
CA PRO A 345 -12.68 -14.60 2.11
C PRO A 345 -14.03 -13.94 1.77
N PRO A 346 -14.13 -13.16 0.68
CA PRO A 346 -15.39 -12.55 0.25
C PRO A 346 -16.51 -13.54 -0.09
N THR A 347 -16.18 -14.84 -0.18
CA THR A 347 -17.09 -15.96 -0.44
C THR A 347 -17.74 -16.53 0.82
N ASP A 348 -17.31 -16.09 1.99
CA ASP A 348 -17.66 -16.74 3.26
C ASP A 348 -18.63 -15.89 4.08
N GLY A 349 -19.35 -16.56 5.00
CA GLY A 349 -20.25 -15.92 5.95
C GLY A 349 -21.36 -15.10 5.29
N ALA A 350 -21.79 -14.03 5.94
CA ALA A 350 -22.84 -13.16 5.40
C ALA A 350 -22.38 -12.43 4.13
N LEU A 351 -21.10 -12.03 4.05
CA LEU A 351 -20.55 -11.35 2.88
C LEU A 351 -20.64 -12.22 1.61
N GLY A 352 -20.25 -13.50 1.71
CA GLY A 352 -20.40 -14.48 0.65
C GLY A 352 -21.85 -14.69 0.21
N ALA A 353 -22.77 -14.71 1.17
CA ALA A 353 -24.20 -14.83 0.88
C ALA A 353 -24.78 -13.59 0.18
N LEU A 354 -24.15 -12.43 0.30
CA LEU A 354 -24.51 -11.19 -0.41
C LEU A 354 -23.73 -10.99 -1.73
N ASN A 355 -22.66 -11.75 -1.99
CA ASN A 355 -21.79 -11.57 -3.15
C ASN A 355 -22.59 -11.65 -4.48
N VAL A 356 -22.23 -10.86 -5.50
CA VAL A 356 -22.91 -10.95 -6.82
C VAL A 356 -22.78 -12.32 -7.47
N LYS A 357 -21.74 -13.10 -7.13
CA LYS A 357 -21.53 -14.50 -7.54
C LYS A 357 -21.99 -15.50 -6.47
N ARG A 358 -22.90 -15.10 -5.57
CA ARG A 358 -23.40 -15.93 -4.46
C ARG A 358 -23.89 -17.30 -4.93
N PRO A 359 -23.55 -18.40 -4.24
CA PRO A 359 -24.04 -19.74 -4.57
C PRO A 359 -25.57 -19.81 -4.54
N THR A 360 -26.14 -20.73 -5.33
CA THR A 360 -27.58 -21.02 -5.30
C THR A 360 -28.01 -21.60 -3.96
N ALA A 361 -27.25 -22.57 -3.44
CA ALA A 361 -27.45 -23.15 -2.12
C ALA A 361 -26.65 -22.37 -1.07
N ARG A 362 -27.34 -21.60 -0.23
CA ARG A 362 -26.74 -20.82 0.86
C ARG A 362 -27.74 -20.57 1.99
N PRO A 363 -27.29 -20.31 3.22
CA PRO A 363 -28.19 -19.86 4.27
C PRO A 363 -28.69 -18.43 4.01
N PRO A 364 -29.84 -18.06 4.56
CA PRO A 364 -30.24 -16.66 4.69
C PRO A 364 -29.19 -15.87 5.48
N ALA A 365 -28.99 -14.60 5.13
CA ALA A 365 -27.93 -13.81 5.73
C ALA A 365 -28.36 -12.38 6.01
N ILE A 366 -27.84 -11.84 7.13
CA ILE A 366 -27.88 -10.43 7.47
C ILE A 366 -26.44 -9.95 7.63
N LEU A 367 -26.02 -9.01 6.80
CA LEU A 367 -24.73 -8.35 6.94
C LEU A 367 -24.95 -6.97 7.54
N VAL A 368 -24.42 -6.74 8.74
CA VAL A 368 -24.33 -5.41 9.32
C VAL A 368 -23.00 -4.81 8.89
N ALA A 369 -23.02 -3.59 8.37
CA ALA A 369 -21.83 -2.91 7.89
C ALA A 369 -21.87 -1.43 8.24
N THR A 370 -20.70 -0.82 8.27
CA THR A 370 -20.50 0.63 8.22
C THR A 370 -20.44 1.10 6.76
N GLN A 371 -19.84 2.26 6.50
CA GLN A 371 -19.61 2.80 5.15
C GLN A 371 -18.68 1.95 4.28
N THR A 372 -18.11 0.88 4.81
CA THR A 372 -17.27 -0.09 4.09
C THR A 372 -17.91 -0.66 2.82
N VAL A 373 -19.25 -0.79 2.81
CA VAL A 373 -19.99 -1.36 1.67
C VAL A 373 -20.35 -0.35 0.58
N GLU A 374 -20.21 0.95 0.84
CA GLU A 374 -20.56 2.00 -0.12
C GLU A 374 -19.63 1.99 -1.33
N VAL A 375 -18.37 1.57 -1.15
CA VAL A 375 -17.38 1.54 -2.23
C VAL A 375 -16.66 0.18 -2.19
N GLY A 376 -16.50 -0.46 -3.35
CA GLY A 376 -15.58 -1.59 -3.52
C GLY A 376 -16.00 -2.96 -2.99
N VAL A 377 -17.19 -3.10 -2.41
CA VAL A 377 -17.78 -4.40 -2.12
C VAL A 377 -18.83 -4.73 -3.19
N ASN A 378 -18.61 -5.82 -3.93
CA ASN A 378 -19.50 -6.27 -5.01
C ASN A 378 -20.58 -7.22 -4.50
N ILE A 379 -21.57 -6.63 -3.83
CA ILE A 379 -22.70 -7.31 -3.23
C ILE A 379 -24.02 -6.92 -3.89
N ASP A 380 -24.97 -7.85 -3.84
CA ASP A 380 -26.36 -7.73 -4.29
C ASP A 380 -27.31 -8.17 -3.18
N ALA A 381 -27.84 -7.19 -2.45
CA ALA A 381 -28.79 -7.37 -1.36
C ALA A 381 -30.24 -7.41 -1.89
N ASP A 382 -31.08 -8.21 -1.22
CA ASP A 382 -32.51 -8.34 -1.47
C ASP A 382 -33.32 -7.27 -0.70
N ALA A 383 -32.77 -6.74 0.39
CA ALA A 383 -33.28 -5.58 1.12
C ALA A 383 -32.13 -4.76 1.71
N LEU A 384 -32.32 -3.45 1.79
CA LEU A 384 -31.39 -2.49 2.41
C LEU A 384 -32.09 -1.80 3.57
N ILE A 385 -31.50 -1.88 4.75
CA ILE A 385 -31.90 -1.10 5.92
C ILE A 385 -30.72 -0.21 6.24
N THR A 386 -30.91 1.11 6.33
CA THR A 386 -29.77 2.01 6.49
C THR A 386 -30.10 3.22 7.34
N GLU A 387 -29.13 3.71 8.10
CA GLU A 387 -29.24 5.03 8.71
C GLU A 387 -29.31 6.13 7.64
N SER A 388 -29.97 7.24 7.97
CA SER A 388 -29.93 8.46 7.16
C SER A 388 -28.48 8.91 6.93
N ALA A 389 -28.16 9.31 5.71
CA ALA A 389 -26.86 9.81 5.29
C ALA A 389 -27.04 10.95 4.27
N SER A 390 -25.94 11.54 3.79
CA SER A 390 -25.98 12.43 2.63
C SER A 390 -26.45 11.69 1.36
N TRP A 391 -26.97 12.42 0.38
CA TRP A 391 -27.59 11.82 -0.80
C TRP A 391 -26.61 10.98 -1.64
N ASP A 392 -25.38 11.44 -1.81
CA ASP A 392 -24.29 10.72 -2.47
C ASP A 392 -23.99 9.38 -1.79
N ALA A 393 -23.87 9.36 -0.45
CA ALA A 393 -23.68 8.12 0.30
C ALA A 393 -24.89 7.18 0.18
N LEU A 394 -26.12 7.69 0.23
CA LEU A 394 -27.33 6.89 0.01
C LEU A 394 -27.36 6.27 -1.39
N VAL A 395 -27.02 7.02 -2.44
CA VAL A 395 -26.94 6.50 -3.82
C VAL A 395 -25.94 5.34 -3.91
N GLN A 396 -24.80 5.43 -3.21
CA GLN A 396 -23.82 4.34 -3.15
C GLN A 396 -24.36 3.09 -2.44
N ARG A 397 -25.07 3.25 -1.31
CA ARG A 397 -25.73 2.15 -0.57
C ARG A 397 -26.82 1.50 -1.43
N LEU A 398 -27.64 2.32 -2.09
CA LEU A 398 -28.67 1.87 -3.04
C LEU A 398 -28.07 1.11 -4.24
N GLY A 399 -26.83 1.41 -4.62
CA GLY A 399 -26.06 0.66 -5.61
C GLY A 399 -25.74 -0.79 -5.23
N ARG A 400 -25.99 -1.18 -3.96
CA ARG A 400 -25.86 -2.56 -3.45
C ARG A 400 -27.19 -3.29 -3.30
N LEU A 401 -28.31 -2.57 -3.41
CA LEU A 401 -29.66 -3.14 -3.41
C LEU A 401 -30.07 -3.50 -4.84
N ASN A 402 -30.52 -4.74 -5.06
CA ASN A 402 -30.94 -5.24 -6.38
C ASN A 402 -29.98 -4.80 -7.52
N ARG A 403 -28.68 -4.94 -7.27
CA ARG A 403 -27.58 -4.47 -8.13
C ARG A 403 -27.61 -5.11 -9.51
N LEU A 404 -28.02 -6.37 -9.59
CA LEU A 404 -28.09 -7.14 -10.85
C LEU A 404 -29.43 -6.97 -11.60
N GLY A 405 -30.43 -6.35 -10.97
CA GLY A 405 -31.77 -6.19 -11.53
C GLY A 405 -32.53 -7.52 -11.70
N VAL A 406 -32.33 -8.47 -10.78
CA VAL A 406 -32.96 -9.82 -10.82
C VAL A 406 -33.84 -10.11 -9.60
N PHE A 407 -34.22 -9.07 -8.83
CA PHE A 407 -35.06 -9.21 -7.64
C PHE A 407 -36.45 -9.76 -7.94
N ASP A 408 -37.10 -9.27 -8.99
CA ASP A 408 -38.41 -9.75 -9.47
C ASP A 408 -38.39 -11.24 -9.87
N ARG A 409 -37.25 -11.70 -10.41
CA ARG A 409 -37.01 -13.13 -10.73
C ARG A 409 -36.85 -13.98 -9.47
N ARG A 410 -36.24 -13.42 -8.41
CA ARG A 410 -36.07 -14.10 -7.10
C ARG A 410 -37.36 -14.14 -6.30
N TYR A 411 -38.15 -13.08 -6.37
CA TYR A 411 -39.38 -12.93 -5.59
C TYR A 411 -40.56 -12.58 -6.50
N PRO A 412 -41.14 -13.59 -7.20
CA PRO A 412 -42.28 -13.37 -8.07
C PRO A 412 -43.43 -12.63 -7.36
N GLY A 413 -43.94 -11.59 -8.01
CA GLY A 413 -45.02 -10.75 -7.46
C GLY A 413 -44.55 -9.59 -6.56
N GLU A 414 -43.24 -9.42 -6.36
CA GLU A 414 -42.66 -8.20 -5.79
C GLU A 414 -41.98 -7.41 -6.93
N SER A 415 -42.43 -6.19 -7.19
CA SER A 415 -41.93 -5.38 -8.33
C SER A 415 -40.62 -4.66 -8.06
N ALA A 416 -40.22 -4.51 -6.79
CA ALA A 416 -39.03 -3.76 -6.40
C ALA A 416 -38.49 -4.19 -5.04
N ALA A 417 -37.16 -4.08 -4.89
CA ALA A 417 -36.50 -4.31 -3.62
C ALA A 417 -36.70 -3.12 -2.66
N ALA A 418 -36.74 -3.40 -1.36
CA ALA A 418 -37.02 -2.38 -0.34
C ALA A 418 -35.72 -1.73 0.19
N ALA A 419 -35.70 -0.40 0.22
CA ALA A 419 -34.73 0.43 0.94
C ALA A 419 -35.43 1.16 2.08
N ILE A 420 -35.06 0.87 3.33
CA ILE A 420 -35.63 1.52 4.51
C ILE A 420 -34.57 2.42 5.12
N VAL A 421 -34.78 3.73 5.07
CA VAL A 421 -33.91 4.73 5.71
C VAL A 421 -34.45 5.03 7.11
N VAL A 422 -33.61 4.90 8.12
CA VAL A 422 -33.94 5.22 9.52
C VAL A 422 -33.19 6.48 9.93
N HIS A 423 -33.93 7.53 10.28
CA HIS A 423 -33.39 8.80 10.75
C HIS A 423 -33.54 8.93 12.27
N ASP A 424 -32.49 9.39 12.95
CA ASP A 424 -32.38 9.45 14.41
C ASP A 424 -32.94 10.75 15.04
N GLY A 425 -33.41 11.68 14.20
CA GLY A 425 -33.98 12.97 14.61
C GLY A 425 -32.99 13.94 15.25
N GLN A 426 -31.69 13.63 15.26
CA GLN A 426 -30.67 14.57 15.74
C GLN A 426 -30.37 15.61 14.66
N ALA A 427 -30.07 16.84 15.07
CA ALA A 427 -29.51 17.83 14.15
C ALA A 427 -27.99 17.64 14.04
N ASP A 428 -27.45 17.82 12.83
CA ASP A 428 -26.02 17.66 12.52
C ASP A 428 -25.46 16.34 13.06
N GLY A 429 -26.15 15.24 12.77
CA GLY A 429 -25.73 13.94 13.27
C GLY A 429 -24.38 13.47 12.71
N PRO A 430 -23.84 12.37 13.27
CA PRO A 430 -22.47 11.96 13.02
C PRO A 430 -22.22 11.67 11.54
N VAL A 431 -20.96 11.83 11.10
CA VAL A 431 -20.42 11.57 9.75
C VAL A 431 -20.87 12.56 8.68
N TYR A 432 -22.18 12.75 8.51
CA TYR A 432 -22.74 13.46 7.36
C TYR A 432 -23.27 14.86 7.69
N GLY A 433 -23.30 15.24 8.97
CA GLY A 433 -23.65 16.59 9.42
C GLY A 433 -24.95 17.12 8.83
N SER A 434 -24.96 18.40 8.45
CA SER A 434 -26.11 19.10 7.88
C SER A 434 -26.58 18.52 6.54
N ALA A 435 -25.68 17.90 5.76
CA ALA A 435 -26.02 17.30 4.47
C ALA A 435 -27.01 16.14 4.62
N ARG A 436 -26.89 15.39 5.72
CA ARG A 436 -27.86 14.36 6.11
C ARG A 436 -29.25 14.94 6.33
N ASP A 437 -29.32 16.04 7.07
CA ASP A 437 -30.57 16.64 7.49
C ASP A 437 -31.28 17.28 6.28
N ALA A 438 -30.52 17.92 5.40
CA ALA A 438 -31.00 18.40 4.10
C ALA A 438 -31.53 17.24 3.22
N THR A 439 -30.81 16.11 3.20
CA THR A 439 -31.24 14.91 2.46
C THR A 439 -32.56 14.37 3.01
N VAL A 440 -32.70 14.27 4.33
CA VAL A 440 -33.93 13.81 4.98
C VAL A 440 -35.11 14.75 4.71
N ALA A 441 -34.88 16.06 4.74
CA ALA A 441 -35.91 17.04 4.38
C ALA A 441 -36.38 16.88 2.93
N ALA A 442 -35.44 16.72 1.99
CA ALA A 442 -35.75 16.47 0.59
C ALA A 442 -36.51 15.14 0.39
N LEU A 443 -36.08 14.07 1.05
CA LEU A 443 -36.75 12.76 0.98
C LEU A 443 -38.17 12.80 1.54
N ASN A 444 -38.40 13.48 2.67
CA ASN A 444 -39.75 13.64 3.22
C ASN A 444 -40.71 14.32 2.24
N LEU A 445 -40.23 15.37 1.55
CA LEU A 445 -41.03 16.08 0.55
C LEU A 445 -41.35 15.19 -0.65
N LEU A 446 -40.37 14.47 -1.17
CA LEU A 446 -40.54 13.60 -2.34
C LEU A 446 -41.41 12.38 -2.02
N ILE A 447 -41.16 11.69 -0.90
CA ILE A 447 -41.95 10.54 -0.46
C ILE A 447 -43.39 10.95 -0.14
N GLY A 448 -43.59 12.12 0.46
CA GLY A 448 -44.93 12.64 0.77
C GLY A 448 -45.76 12.99 -0.46
N ALA A 449 -45.12 13.23 -1.61
CA ALA A 449 -45.80 13.45 -2.88
C ALA A 449 -46.21 12.13 -3.59
N GLU A 450 -45.65 10.99 -3.18
CA GLU A 450 -45.91 9.69 -3.80
C GLU A 450 -47.20 9.04 -3.25
N PRO A 451 -48.12 8.52 -4.10
CA PRO A 451 -49.42 7.97 -3.67
C PRO A 451 -49.34 6.81 -2.66
N HIS A 452 -48.21 6.11 -2.61
CA HIS A 452 -47.97 4.95 -1.75
C HIS A 452 -46.89 5.21 -0.69
N GLY A 453 -46.41 6.46 -0.55
CA GLY A 453 -45.34 6.80 0.37
C GLY A 453 -44.04 6.04 0.09
N ARG A 454 -43.75 5.78 -1.19
CA ARG A 454 -42.57 5.02 -1.66
C ARG A 454 -41.96 5.75 -2.85
N LEU A 455 -40.68 6.08 -2.77
CA LEU A 455 -39.95 6.75 -3.84
C LEU A 455 -39.19 5.74 -4.71
N ASP A 456 -39.31 5.82 -6.04
CA ASP A 456 -38.45 5.03 -6.94
C ASP A 456 -37.01 5.57 -6.90
N VAL A 457 -36.08 4.70 -6.57
CA VAL A 457 -34.65 4.97 -6.48
C VAL A 457 -33.83 3.97 -7.30
N SER A 458 -34.41 3.45 -8.39
CA SER A 458 -33.65 2.77 -9.45
C SER A 458 -32.50 3.66 -9.95
N PRO A 459 -31.39 3.10 -10.48
CA PRO A 459 -30.25 3.92 -10.91
C PRO A 459 -30.61 5.04 -11.89
N LEU A 460 -31.57 4.80 -12.80
CA LEU A 460 -32.07 5.83 -13.70
C LEU A 460 -32.93 6.88 -12.97
N ALA A 461 -33.81 6.47 -12.04
CA ALA A 461 -34.60 7.39 -11.22
C ALA A 461 -33.71 8.28 -10.35
N CYS A 462 -32.67 7.73 -9.71
CA CYS A 462 -31.69 8.51 -8.95
C CYS A 462 -31.01 9.60 -9.79
N ARG A 463 -30.77 9.37 -11.09
CA ARG A 463 -30.25 10.41 -11.99
C ARG A 463 -31.28 11.51 -12.23
N ALA A 464 -32.53 11.15 -12.50
CA ALA A 464 -33.61 12.13 -12.71
C ALA A 464 -33.90 12.96 -11.45
N LEU A 465 -33.78 12.36 -10.27
CA LEU A 465 -33.94 13.06 -8.98
C LEU A 465 -32.90 14.17 -8.76
N ARG A 466 -31.78 14.16 -9.51
CA ARG A 466 -30.78 15.25 -9.49
C ARG A 466 -31.29 16.54 -10.10
N ASP A 467 -32.38 16.53 -10.85
CA ASP A 467 -32.97 17.74 -11.43
C ASP A 467 -33.91 18.45 -10.44
N GLY A 468 -34.08 17.89 -9.23
CA GLY A 468 -34.93 18.42 -8.16
C GLY A 468 -34.18 18.67 -6.84
N PRO A 469 -34.87 18.59 -5.68
CA PRO A 469 -34.27 18.88 -4.37
C PRO A 469 -33.04 18.03 -4.00
N LEU A 470 -32.91 16.83 -4.58
CA LEU A 470 -31.74 15.94 -4.38
C LEU A 470 -30.56 16.27 -5.32
N GLY A 471 -30.72 17.30 -6.17
CA GLY A 471 -29.67 17.89 -6.98
C GLY A 471 -28.86 18.97 -6.27
N GLU A 472 -29.43 19.58 -5.23
CA GLU A 472 -28.85 20.72 -4.52
C GLU A 472 -27.50 20.36 -3.88
N PRO A 473 -26.52 21.28 -3.88
CA PRO A 473 -25.23 21.02 -3.22
C PRO A 473 -25.38 20.67 -1.74
N THR A 474 -26.39 21.23 -1.06
CA THR A 474 -26.62 21.07 0.38
C THR A 474 -26.96 19.65 0.81
N VAL A 475 -27.41 18.77 -0.11
CA VAL A 475 -27.69 17.35 0.23
C VAL A 475 -26.44 16.47 0.12
N ARG A 476 -25.30 17.04 -0.30
CA ARG A 476 -24.01 16.39 -0.42
C ARG A 476 -23.10 16.90 0.69
N ARG A 477 -22.10 16.10 1.07
CA ARG A 477 -21.10 16.58 2.02
C ARG A 477 -20.41 17.82 1.44
N ASP A 478 -20.22 18.85 2.26
CA ASP A 478 -19.49 20.05 1.85
C ASP A 478 -18.06 19.68 1.46
N ASP A 479 -17.59 20.22 0.34
CA ASP A 479 -16.18 20.15 -0.03
C ASP A 479 -15.36 20.89 1.00
N GLU A 480 -14.38 20.22 1.59
CA GLU A 480 -13.49 20.88 2.52
C GLU A 480 -12.49 21.75 1.75
N PRO A 481 -12.33 23.02 2.12
CA PRO A 481 -11.39 23.89 1.44
C PRO A 481 -9.97 23.32 1.59
N ALA A 482 -9.27 23.17 0.47
CA ALA A 482 -7.87 22.82 0.45
C ALA A 482 -6.98 24.07 0.52
N PRO A 483 -5.75 23.97 1.08
CA PRO A 483 -4.79 25.04 0.99
C PRO A 483 -4.43 25.30 -0.47
N VAL A 484 -4.32 26.58 -0.83
CA VAL A 484 -3.81 26.96 -2.15
C VAL A 484 -2.35 26.54 -2.25
N LEU A 485 -2.03 25.62 -3.16
CA LEU A 485 -0.64 25.23 -3.41
C LEU A 485 0.17 26.44 -3.89
N LEU A 486 1.13 26.89 -3.10
CA LEU A 486 2.04 27.97 -3.47
C LEU A 486 3.33 27.39 -4.06
N ARG A 487 3.98 28.13 -4.97
CA ARG A 487 5.26 27.72 -5.55
C ARG A 487 6.34 27.41 -4.50
N PRO A 488 6.49 28.20 -3.41
CA PRO A 488 7.43 27.88 -2.34
C PRO A 488 7.14 26.55 -1.64
N ALA A 489 5.87 26.14 -1.50
CA ALA A 489 5.53 24.85 -0.89
C ALA A 489 5.99 23.69 -1.79
N LEU A 490 5.75 23.82 -3.10
CA LEU A 490 6.24 22.86 -4.08
C LEU A 490 7.78 22.83 -4.15
N ASP A 491 8.44 23.99 -4.06
CA ASP A 491 9.90 24.11 -4.02
C ASP A 491 10.52 23.53 -2.74
N ALA A 492 9.80 23.57 -1.61
CA ALA A 492 10.20 22.87 -0.40
C ALA A 492 10.05 21.35 -0.54
N TRP A 493 8.98 20.88 -1.19
CA TRP A 493 8.75 19.45 -1.37
C TRP A 493 9.74 18.77 -2.31
N VAL A 494 10.17 19.42 -3.38
CA VAL A 494 11.21 18.83 -4.26
C VAL A 494 12.56 18.64 -3.56
N GLN A 495 12.82 19.38 -2.49
CA GLN A 495 13.98 19.18 -1.63
C GLN A 495 13.71 18.00 -0.73
N THR A 496 14.31 16.86 -1.07
CA THR A 496 14.05 15.59 -0.41
C THR A 496 15.23 15.12 0.42
N ALA A 497 16.45 15.55 0.12
CA ALA A 497 17.65 15.14 0.84
C ALA A 497 18.72 16.24 0.74
N PRO A 498 18.87 17.08 1.79
CA PRO A 498 18.06 17.10 3.01
C PRO A 498 16.66 17.66 2.79
N VAL A 499 15.69 17.22 3.61
CA VAL A 499 14.40 17.89 3.73
C VAL A 499 14.60 19.27 4.40
N PRO A 500 13.92 20.34 3.94
CA PRO A 500 14.01 21.65 4.56
C PRO A 500 13.56 21.64 6.03
N GLN A 501 14.15 22.50 6.86
CA GLN A 501 13.76 22.63 8.27
C GLN A 501 12.28 23.04 8.43
N ILE A 502 11.78 23.88 7.53
CA ILE A 502 10.36 24.21 7.41
C ILE A 502 9.80 23.36 6.27
N ASP A 503 9.28 22.18 6.62
CA ASP A 503 8.63 21.29 5.67
C ASP A 503 7.11 21.48 5.72
N PRO A 504 6.46 22.01 4.67
CA PRO A 504 5.01 22.18 4.66
C PRO A 504 4.31 20.81 4.80
N PRO A 505 3.30 20.67 5.69
CA PRO A 505 2.60 19.40 5.84
C PRO A 505 1.85 19.08 4.55
N VAL A 506 2.03 17.87 4.01
CA VAL A 506 1.35 17.43 2.79
C VAL A 506 -0.12 17.08 3.03
N ALA A 507 -0.47 16.59 4.23
CA ALA A 507 -1.81 16.09 4.54
C ALA A 507 -2.97 17.06 4.23
N PRO A 508 -2.90 18.37 4.58
CA PRO A 508 -3.97 19.32 4.25
C PRO A 508 -4.20 19.48 2.74
N TYR A 509 -3.20 19.21 1.91
CA TYR A 509 -3.32 19.26 0.45
C TYR A 509 -3.93 17.98 -0.14
N LEU A 510 -3.99 16.91 0.64
CA LEU A 510 -4.63 15.65 0.25
C LEU A 510 -6.09 15.62 0.71
N HIS A 511 -6.38 16.17 1.89
CA HIS A 511 -7.65 15.99 2.60
C HIS A 511 -8.43 17.27 2.92
N GLY A 512 -7.85 18.46 2.72
CA GLY A 512 -8.48 19.73 3.10
C GLY A 512 -8.13 20.18 4.54
N PHE A 513 -8.59 21.38 4.94
CA PHE A 513 -8.33 21.93 6.29
C PHE A 513 -9.09 21.23 7.41
N GLY A 514 -10.25 20.62 7.13
CA GLY A 514 -11.03 19.85 8.10
C GLY A 514 -10.70 18.36 8.11
N GLY A 515 -9.84 17.93 7.19
CA GLY A 515 -9.66 16.53 6.85
C GLY A 515 -8.88 15.81 7.94
N GLY A 516 -9.25 14.55 8.16
CA GLY A 516 -8.63 13.68 9.15
C GLY A 516 -7.10 13.69 9.07
N THR A 517 -6.46 13.74 10.24
CA THR A 517 -5.01 13.51 10.35
C THR A 517 -4.67 12.10 9.88
N ALA A 518 -3.50 11.92 9.26
CA ALA A 518 -3.03 10.59 8.85
C ALA A 518 -3.15 9.57 10.02
N PRO A 519 -3.77 8.40 9.80
CA PRO A 519 -4.05 7.45 10.87
C PRO A 519 -2.78 6.89 11.49
N VAL A 520 -2.89 6.41 12.72
CA VAL A 520 -1.85 5.65 13.42
C VAL A 520 -2.02 4.17 13.09
N GLN A 521 -0.93 3.49 12.79
CA GLN A 521 -0.88 2.04 12.57
C GLN A 521 -0.56 1.33 13.89
N ILE A 522 -1.48 0.51 14.38
CA ILE A 522 -1.28 -0.26 15.60
C ILE A 522 -1.01 -1.72 15.23
N VAL A 523 0.05 -2.31 15.79
CA VAL A 523 0.36 -3.75 15.73
C VAL A 523 0.29 -4.32 17.14
N TRP A 524 -0.21 -5.55 17.28
CA TRP A 524 -0.21 -6.24 18.57
C TRP A 524 0.85 -7.33 18.60
N ARG A 525 1.66 -7.36 19.66
CA ARG A 525 2.77 -8.32 19.85
C ARG A 525 2.69 -8.98 21.22
N ALA A 526 2.79 -10.31 21.24
CA ALA A 526 2.96 -11.05 22.48
C ALA A 526 4.40 -10.96 22.97
N GLY A 527 4.61 -11.09 24.28
CA GLY A 527 5.95 -11.08 24.88
C GLY A 527 6.55 -9.69 25.06
N LEU A 528 5.74 -8.62 25.06
CA LEU A 528 6.20 -7.25 25.38
C LEU A 528 6.03 -6.87 26.85
N VAL A 529 5.37 -7.73 27.63
CA VAL A 529 5.09 -7.54 29.06
C VAL A 529 5.55 -8.80 29.77
N SER A 530 6.32 -8.63 30.86
CA SER A 530 6.77 -9.73 31.72
C SER A 530 5.70 -10.04 32.76
N SER A 531 5.32 -11.32 32.87
CA SER A 531 4.47 -11.82 33.95
C SER A 531 5.28 -12.34 35.14
N ASN A 532 6.59 -12.05 35.20
CA ASN A 532 7.47 -12.50 36.27
C ASN A 532 7.30 -11.61 37.52
N PRO A 533 6.83 -12.14 38.67
CA PRO A 533 6.61 -11.35 39.89
C PRO A 533 7.89 -10.72 40.48
N LEU A 534 9.07 -11.11 39.99
CA LEU A 534 10.37 -10.57 40.40
C LEU A 534 10.75 -9.27 39.67
N ASP A 535 10.12 -8.96 38.53
CA ASP A 535 10.44 -7.79 37.72
C ASP A 535 9.73 -6.52 38.25
N ASP A 536 8.52 -6.67 38.81
CA ASP A 536 7.88 -5.69 39.71
C ASP A 536 6.91 -6.39 40.69
N PRO A 537 7.26 -6.52 41.99
CA PRO A 537 6.44 -7.23 42.97
C PRO A 537 5.17 -6.49 43.41
N PHE A 538 4.87 -5.32 42.82
CA PHE A 538 3.70 -4.50 43.16
C PHE A 538 2.74 -4.23 41.97
N ASP A 539 3.02 -4.77 40.78
CA ASP A 539 2.20 -4.57 39.57
C ASP A 539 1.59 -5.90 39.08
N ASP A 540 0.27 -6.08 39.24
CA ASP A 540 -0.46 -7.27 38.81
C ASP A 540 -0.62 -7.34 37.27
N ASP A 541 -0.32 -6.26 36.54
CA ASP A 541 -0.47 -6.15 35.07
C ASP A 541 0.81 -6.46 34.29
N GLY A 542 1.91 -6.76 34.97
CA GLY A 542 3.21 -7.13 34.41
C GLY A 542 4.06 -5.94 33.92
N THR A 543 5.39 -6.05 34.07
CA THR A 543 6.33 -4.97 33.69
C THR A 543 6.60 -4.98 32.19
N GLU A 544 6.47 -3.83 31.52
CA GLU A 544 6.86 -3.67 30.13
C GLU A 544 8.36 -3.98 29.94
N LEU A 545 8.70 -4.74 28.89
CA LEU A 545 10.09 -5.04 28.55
C LEU A 545 10.89 -3.78 28.30
N ASP A 546 12.19 -3.82 28.58
CA ASP A 546 13.07 -2.72 28.21
C ASP A 546 13.08 -2.51 26.68
N PRO A 547 13.27 -1.28 26.19
CA PRO A 547 13.21 -1.02 24.75
C PRO A 547 14.27 -1.77 23.91
N THR A 548 15.36 -2.22 24.52
CA THR A 548 16.41 -3.01 23.84
C THR A 548 15.96 -4.45 23.67
N GLY A 549 15.40 -5.08 24.71
CA GLY A 549 14.79 -6.41 24.63
C GLY A 549 13.63 -6.45 23.63
N ALA A 550 12.77 -5.42 23.63
CA ALA A 550 11.71 -5.28 22.64
C ALA A 550 12.27 -5.10 21.21
N ALA A 551 13.33 -4.31 21.03
CA ALA A 551 13.97 -4.12 19.74
C ALA A 551 14.58 -5.43 19.19
N ALA A 552 15.19 -6.24 20.05
CA ALA A 552 15.70 -7.55 19.68
C ALA A 552 14.57 -8.44 19.15
N MET A 553 13.47 -8.59 19.89
CA MET A 553 12.31 -9.37 19.43
C MET A 553 11.78 -8.89 18.07
N LEU A 554 11.65 -7.57 17.89
CA LEU A 554 11.13 -6.95 16.67
C LEU A 554 12.09 -7.00 15.48
N ALA A 555 13.40 -7.16 15.70
CA ALA A 555 14.35 -7.33 14.61
C ALA A 555 14.09 -8.63 13.82
N HIS A 556 13.57 -9.66 14.51
CA HIS A 556 13.40 -10.99 13.91
C HIS A 556 11.96 -11.32 13.50
N LEU A 557 10.95 -10.77 14.19
CA LEU A 557 9.56 -10.73 13.72
C LEU A 557 9.12 -9.28 13.51
N PRO A 558 9.74 -8.58 12.52
CA PRO A 558 9.43 -7.19 12.26
C PRO A 558 7.95 -7.00 11.95
N PRO A 559 7.34 -5.90 12.43
CA PRO A 559 5.94 -5.59 12.15
C PRO A 559 5.70 -5.60 10.64
N ARG A 560 4.78 -6.45 10.21
CA ARG A 560 4.33 -6.50 8.82
C ARG A 560 3.02 -5.77 8.69
N THR A 561 2.83 -5.18 7.53
CA THR A 561 1.66 -4.36 7.29
C THR A 561 0.36 -5.16 7.40
N ALA A 562 0.37 -6.45 7.02
CA ALA A 562 -0.78 -7.35 7.15
C ALA A 562 -1.29 -7.55 8.60
N GLU A 563 -0.50 -7.13 9.59
CA GLU A 563 -0.80 -7.22 11.03
C GLU A 563 -1.30 -5.90 11.61
N THR A 564 -1.19 -4.82 10.85
CA THR A 564 -1.53 -3.47 11.31
C THR A 564 -3.04 -3.25 11.26
N VAL A 565 -3.52 -2.44 12.20
CA VAL A 565 -4.84 -1.79 12.11
C VAL A 565 -4.62 -0.30 12.14
N ASP A 566 -5.11 0.37 11.11
CA ASP A 566 -5.08 1.82 11.05
C ASP A 566 -6.25 2.40 11.86
N VAL A 567 -5.94 3.31 12.77
CA VAL A 567 -6.88 3.96 13.68
C VAL A 567 -6.66 5.48 13.59
N PRO A 568 -7.72 6.31 13.55
CA PRO A 568 -7.57 7.76 13.61
C PRO A 568 -6.70 8.15 14.80
N TRP A 569 -5.81 9.11 14.61
CA TRP A 569 -4.87 9.53 15.65
C TRP A 569 -5.56 9.85 16.97
N TYR A 570 -6.69 10.58 16.93
CA TYR A 570 -7.47 10.93 18.13
C TYR A 570 -8.03 9.68 18.83
N ALA A 571 -8.52 8.68 18.08
CA ALA A 571 -9.11 7.47 18.62
C ALA A 571 -8.04 6.54 19.23
N ALA A 572 -6.87 6.43 18.57
CA ALA A 572 -5.72 5.72 19.13
C ALA A 572 -5.24 6.39 20.43
N ARG A 573 -5.16 7.73 20.45
CA ARG A 573 -4.79 8.51 21.64
C ARG A 573 -5.80 8.36 22.78
N GLN A 574 -7.10 8.41 22.51
CA GLN A 574 -8.16 8.19 23.51
C GLN A 574 -8.13 6.77 24.09
N TRP A 575 -7.91 5.76 23.24
CA TRP A 575 -7.72 4.39 23.67
C TRP A 575 -6.49 4.27 24.59
N MET A 576 -5.36 4.89 24.22
CA MET A 576 -4.17 4.92 25.09
C MET A 576 -4.40 5.65 26.42
N LEU A 577 -5.28 6.66 26.44
CA LEU A 577 -5.68 7.39 27.65
C LEU A 577 -6.69 6.62 28.52
N GLY A 578 -7.15 5.45 28.11
CA GLY A 578 -8.20 4.69 28.81
C GLY A 578 -9.56 5.40 28.79
N GLN A 579 -9.79 6.28 27.81
CA GLN A 579 -11.02 7.05 27.67
C GLN A 579 -12.04 6.30 26.82
N ASN A 580 -13.33 6.62 27.00
CA ASN A 580 -14.32 6.28 25.97
C ASN A 580 -13.89 6.94 24.66
N THR A 581 -13.70 6.12 23.62
CA THR A 581 -13.40 6.62 22.29
C THR A 581 -14.63 7.29 21.72
N ASP A 582 -14.45 8.45 21.10
CA ASP A 582 -15.52 9.08 20.33
C ASP A 582 -15.96 8.17 19.18
N THR A 583 -17.18 8.39 18.68
CA THR A 583 -17.74 7.59 17.58
C THR A 583 -16.80 7.62 16.39
N VAL A 584 -16.33 6.43 15.99
CA VAL A 584 -15.43 6.30 14.85
C VAL A 584 -16.22 5.86 13.62
N SER A 585 -16.04 6.58 12.50
CA SER A 585 -16.57 6.20 11.18
C SER A 585 -15.47 5.59 10.32
N ASP A 586 -15.79 4.88 9.23
CA ASP A 586 -14.76 4.37 8.31
C ASP A 586 -14.36 5.37 7.20
N VAL A 587 -14.69 6.66 7.39
CA VAL A 587 -14.32 7.74 6.47
C VAL A 587 -13.03 8.40 6.96
N ASP A 588 -11.97 8.30 6.18
CA ASP A 588 -10.61 8.75 6.56
C ASP A 588 -10.50 10.28 6.71
N THR A 589 -11.44 11.05 6.16
CA THR A 589 -11.46 12.52 6.13
C THR A 589 -12.29 13.16 7.24
N GLU A 590 -12.66 12.45 8.32
CA GLU A 590 -13.49 13.08 9.36
C GLU A 590 -12.72 14.00 10.32
N PRO A 591 -13.27 15.20 10.61
CA PRO A 591 -12.72 16.09 11.61
C PRO A 591 -12.83 15.49 13.00
N GLU A 592 -11.92 15.88 13.90
CA GLU A 592 -11.97 15.47 15.29
C GLU A 592 -13.30 15.89 15.94
N PRO A 593 -14.05 14.95 16.57
CA PRO A 593 -15.31 15.28 17.21
C PRO A 593 -15.09 16.21 18.43
N GLY A 594 -15.48 17.48 18.31
CA GLY A 594 -15.28 18.50 19.35
C GLY A 594 -16.34 18.53 20.47
N LYS A 595 -17.23 17.54 20.59
CA LYS A 595 -18.49 17.70 21.36
C LYS A 595 -18.58 16.93 22.69
N ALA A 596 -17.76 15.90 22.95
CA ALA A 596 -17.83 15.14 24.20
C ALA A 596 -16.58 15.38 25.07
N ARG A 597 -16.77 15.61 26.38
CA ARG A 597 -15.66 15.52 27.33
C ARG A 597 -15.38 14.03 27.56
N PRO A 598 -14.19 13.52 27.19
CA PRO A 598 -13.90 12.11 27.37
C PRO A 598 -13.88 11.76 28.86
N THR A 599 -14.61 10.72 29.23
CA THR A 599 -14.58 10.15 30.58
C THR A 599 -13.52 9.06 30.59
N GLN A 600 -12.56 9.14 31.51
CA GLN A 600 -11.62 8.04 31.74
C GLN A 600 -12.40 6.88 32.38
N VAL A 601 -12.30 5.71 31.77
CA VAL A 601 -13.01 4.50 32.20
C VAL A 601 -12.04 3.36 32.52
N ARG A 602 -10.75 3.55 32.20
CA ARG A 602 -9.68 2.55 32.25
C ARG A 602 -8.34 3.20 32.59
N ASP A 603 -7.38 2.36 32.92
CA ASP A 603 -5.99 2.77 33.08
C ASP A 603 -5.37 3.16 31.75
N ARG A 604 -4.35 4.01 31.86
CA ARG A 604 -3.58 4.50 30.71
C ARG A 604 -2.64 3.38 30.25
N ILE A 605 -2.42 3.28 28.95
CA ILE A 605 -1.51 2.30 28.36
C ILE A 605 -0.44 3.02 27.55
N ARG A 606 0.78 2.44 27.53
CA ARG A 606 1.87 2.87 26.65
C ARG A 606 1.98 1.94 25.45
N VAL A 607 2.63 2.42 24.41
CA VAL A 607 2.93 1.66 23.19
C VAL A 607 4.38 1.89 22.79
N LEU A 608 4.97 0.95 22.06
CA LEU A 608 6.29 1.12 21.47
C LEU A 608 6.19 1.86 20.15
N ALA A 609 7.02 2.88 19.95
CA ALA A 609 7.19 3.56 18.67
C ALA A 609 8.67 3.77 18.36
N GLN A 610 9.03 3.82 17.08
CA GLN A 610 10.37 4.23 16.69
C GLN A 610 10.53 5.74 16.86
N ARG A 611 11.62 6.14 17.51
CA ARG A 611 11.98 7.55 17.71
C ARG A 611 13.46 7.78 17.38
N PRO A 612 13.81 8.94 16.80
CA PRO A 612 15.18 9.31 16.56
C PRO A 612 15.86 9.68 17.88
N VAL A 613 16.97 9.01 18.22
CA VAL A 613 17.78 9.37 19.39
C VAL A 613 18.69 10.53 19.04
N ARG A 614 18.33 11.74 19.49
CA ARG A 614 19.23 12.90 19.42
C ARG A 614 20.28 12.79 20.54
N LYS A 615 21.53 12.50 20.20
CA LYS A 615 22.63 12.66 21.18
C LYS A 615 22.73 14.14 21.55
N ALA A 616 22.34 14.47 22.78
CA ALA A 616 22.51 15.80 23.35
C ALA A 616 24.01 16.09 23.57
N ALA A 617 24.72 16.55 22.54
CA ALA A 617 26.04 17.12 22.66
C ALA A 617 26.31 18.13 21.53
N ARG A 618 26.26 19.42 21.90
CA ARG A 618 26.77 20.64 21.23
C ARG A 618 27.11 20.55 19.73
N GLY A 619 26.36 21.33 18.93
CA GLY A 619 26.74 21.75 17.58
C GLY A 619 26.23 20.80 16.50
N TYR A 620 25.50 21.37 15.54
CA TYR A 620 24.97 20.78 14.30
C TYR A 620 25.51 19.37 13.97
N ARG A 621 24.80 18.33 14.45
CA ARG A 621 25.02 16.93 14.12
C ARG A 621 23.66 16.34 13.78
N ASP A 622 23.22 16.55 12.55
CA ASP A 622 22.13 15.78 11.97
C ASP A 622 22.67 15.05 10.75
N GLY A 623 22.53 13.73 10.73
CA GLY A 623 23.15 12.85 9.77
C GLY A 623 23.31 11.47 10.40
N ASP A 624 22.19 10.74 10.35
CA ASP A 624 21.88 9.42 10.93
C ASP A 624 21.45 9.51 12.40
N ALA A 625 20.23 10.03 12.62
CA ALA A 625 19.57 9.84 13.90
C ALA A 625 19.32 8.33 14.08
N GLU A 626 20.00 7.72 15.04
CA GLU A 626 19.80 6.31 15.36
C GLU A 626 18.35 6.14 15.83
N TRP A 627 17.55 5.44 15.05
CA TRP A 627 16.16 5.15 15.39
C TRP A 627 16.12 4.00 16.37
N ARG A 628 15.48 4.21 17.51
CA ARG A 628 15.27 3.16 18.52
C ARG A 628 13.81 3.00 18.82
N TRP A 629 13.41 1.77 19.14
CA TRP A 629 12.13 1.52 19.77
C TRP A 629 12.13 2.18 21.15
N THR A 630 11.03 2.84 21.50
CA THR A 630 10.87 3.54 22.77
C THR A 630 9.41 3.46 23.18
N TRP A 631 9.16 3.22 24.48
CA TRP A 631 7.83 3.33 25.05
C TRP A 631 7.41 4.79 25.06
N ILE A 632 6.26 5.07 24.43
CA ILE A 632 5.70 6.41 24.32
C ILE A 632 4.39 6.50 25.10
N ASP A 633 4.17 7.66 25.69
CA ASP A 633 2.91 8.03 26.31
C ASP A 633 1.92 8.58 25.27
N PRO A 634 0.61 8.65 25.58
CA PRO A 634 -0.41 9.17 24.66
C PRO A 634 -0.14 10.58 24.13
N GLU A 635 0.60 11.40 24.87
CA GLU A 635 1.00 12.76 24.49
C GLU A 635 2.11 12.79 23.43
N ASP A 636 2.88 11.72 23.31
CA ASP A 636 4.00 11.58 22.37
C ASP A 636 3.61 10.92 21.04
N LEU A 637 2.35 10.50 20.90
CA LEU A 637 1.79 9.88 19.69
C LEU A 637 1.66 10.91 18.56
N ARG A 638 2.16 10.58 17.37
CA ARG A 638 2.15 11.43 16.18
C ARG A 638 1.26 10.82 15.08
N PRO A 639 0.60 11.64 14.25
CA PRO A 639 -0.06 11.14 13.04
C PRO A 639 0.89 10.32 12.16
N ALA A 640 0.38 9.28 11.51
CA ALA A 640 1.16 8.31 10.71
C ALA A 640 2.20 7.46 11.48
N ASP A 641 2.22 7.50 12.81
CA ASP A 641 3.07 6.58 13.60
C ASP A 641 2.70 5.12 13.33
N VAL A 642 3.72 4.25 13.28
CA VAL A 642 3.56 2.81 13.47
C VAL A 642 3.92 2.49 14.91
N VAL A 643 2.93 2.07 15.68
CA VAL A 643 3.07 1.73 17.10
C VAL A 643 2.81 0.25 17.33
N ILE A 644 3.45 -0.29 18.36
CA ILE A 644 3.31 -1.68 18.76
C ILE A 644 2.76 -1.72 20.18
N ALA A 645 1.59 -2.32 20.32
CA ALA A 645 0.91 -2.55 21.58
C ALA A 645 1.14 -4.00 22.06
N PRO A 646 1.22 -4.24 23.37
CA PRO A 646 1.10 -5.59 23.92
C PRO A 646 -0.29 -6.19 23.63
N VAL A 647 -0.35 -7.50 23.39
CA VAL A 647 -1.60 -8.22 23.13
C VAL A 647 -2.60 -8.15 24.29
N GLU A 648 -2.09 -7.99 25.50
CA GLU A 648 -2.83 -7.93 26.76
C GLU A 648 -3.65 -6.64 26.89
N ARG A 649 -3.27 -5.57 26.16
CA ARG A 649 -3.96 -4.26 26.23
C ARG A 649 -5.28 -4.20 25.46
N GLY A 650 -5.70 -5.29 24.82
CA GLY A 650 -6.99 -5.37 24.12
C GLY A 650 -7.11 -4.39 22.95
N GLY A 651 -8.32 -3.91 22.69
CA GLY A 651 -8.59 -2.92 21.63
C GLY A 651 -8.92 -3.51 20.25
N LEU A 652 -8.83 -4.84 20.08
CA LEU A 652 -9.12 -5.52 18.81
C LEU A 652 -9.90 -6.83 19.04
N ASP A 653 -10.90 -7.08 18.19
CA ASP A 653 -11.62 -8.35 18.15
C ASP A 653 -11.64 -8.97 16.74
N ARG A 654 -12.38 -10.06 16.57
CA ARG A 654 -12.48 -10.78 15.29
C ARG A 654 -13.10 -9.98 14.13
N TYR A 655 -13.78 -8.87 14.42
CA TYR A 655 -14.38 -8.00 13.40
C TYR A 655 -13.53 -6.76 13.12
N GLY A 656 -12.61 -6.42 14.03
CA GLY A 656 -11.68 -5.30 13.86
C GLY A 656 -11.56 -4.45 15.13
N TRP A 657 -11.31 -3.15 14.95
CA TRP A 657 -11.16 -2.17 16.02
C TRP A 657 -12.33 -2.26 17.01
N ALA A 658 -11.99 -2.50 18.26
CA ALA A 658 -12.91 -2.71 19.36
C ALA A 658 -12.29 -2.06 20.61
N PRO A 659 -12.29 -0.72 20.70
CA PRO A 659 -11.55 0.00 21.74
C PRO A 659 -12.04 -0.36 23.15
N GLN A 660 -13.30 -0.81 23.29
CA GLN A 660 -13.84 -1.29 24.55
C GLN A 660 -13.55 -2.78 24.83
N SER A 661 -12.95 -3.54 23.91
CA SER A 661 -12.57 -4.94 24.18
C SER A 661 -11.35 -5.02 25.09
N GLN A 662 -11.44 -5.84 26.14
CA GLN A 662 -10.33 -6.21 27.03
C GLN A 662 -9.81 -7.63 26.77
N THR A 663 -10.36 -8.30 25.74
CA THR A 663 -9.90 -9.64 25.38
C THR A 663 -8.49 -9.53 24.81
N THR A 664 -7.58 -10.40 25.27
CA THR A 664 -6.24 -10.52 24.73
C THR A 664 -6.29 -10.67 23.21
N VAL A 665 -5.58 -9.79 22.52
CA VAL A 665 -5.53 -9.78 21.07
C VAL A 665 -4.66 -10.93 20.59
N ARG A 666 -5.08 -11.62 19.53
CA ARG A 666 -4.26 -12.66 18.90
C ARG A 666 -2.99 -12.06 18.29
N ASP A 667 -1.82 -12.62 18.54
CA ASP A 667 -0.60 -12.22 17.81
C ASP A 667 -0.64 -12.78 16.38
N ALA A 668 -0.55 -11.88 15.40
CA ALA A 668 -0.70 -12.18 13.98
C ALA A 668 0.65 -12.33 13.23
N SER A 669 1.78 -12.17 13.92
CA SER A 669 3.13 -12.13 13.33
C SER A 669 3.48 -13.34 12.49
N GLU A 670 3.19 -14.54 13.00
CA GLU A 670 3.50 -15.78 12.31
C GLU A 670 2.58 -15.98 11.10
N ALA A 671 1.27 -15.81 11.22
CA ALA A 671 0.38 -15.93 10.06
C ALA A 671 0.72 -14.91 8.96
N ALA A 672 1.04 -13.67 9.34
CA ALA A 672 1.54 -12.66 8.41
C ALA A 672 2.93 -12.99 7.85
N ALA A 673 3.71 -13.82 8.54
CA ALA A 673 5.01 -14.27 8.06
C ALA A 673 4.92 -15.08 6.76
N PHE A 674 3.83 -15.84 6.62
CA PHE A 674 3.58 -16.78 5.54
C PHE A 674 2.69 -16.23 4.42
N LEU A 675 2.12 -15.03 4.56
CA LEU A 675 1.42 -14.37 3.46
C LEU A 675 2.37 -14.10 2.27
N PRO A 676 1.88 -14.18 1.01
CA PRO A 676 2.66 -13.82 -0.16
C PRO A 676 3.23 -12.41 -0.04
N SER A 677 4.55 -12.28 -0.12
CA SER A 677 5.26 -10.99 -0.07
C SER A 677 6.32 -10.97 -1.16
N ARG A 678 6.53 -9.79 -1.76
CA ARG A 678 7.64 -9.51 -2.67
C ARG A 678 8.98 -9.31 -1.94
N SER A 679 9.10 -9.71 -0.66
CA SER A 679 10.34 -9.71 0.13
C SER A 679 10.95 -11.14 0.21
N ARG A 680 12.30 -11.30 0.15
CA ARG A 680 13.00 -12.60 0.42
C ARG A 680 13.17 -12.82 1.93
N ARG A 681 12.31 -12.24 2.77
CA ARG A 681 12.42 -12.53 4.19
C ARG A 681 12.20 -14.03 4.38
N PRO A 682 13.06 -14.71 5.16
CA PRO A 682 12.82 -16.09 5.48
C PRO A 682 11.44 -16.21 6.14
N LEU A 683 10.79 -17.35 5.90
CA LEU A 683 9.58 -17.69 6.64
C LEU A 683 10.01 -18.04 8.06
N THR A 684 9.31 -17.53 9.07
CA THR A 684 9.75 -17.57 10.47
C THR A 684 8.59 -17.95 11.39
N LEU A 685 8.85 -18.85 12.32
CA LEU A 685 7.99 -19.19 13.45
C LEU A 685 8.77 -19.02 14.77
N ARG A 686 8.06 -18.69 15.86
CA ARG A 686 8.63 -18.79 17.20
C ARG A 686 8.76 -20.25 17.59
N LEU A 687 9.92 -20.61 18.12
CA LEU A 687 10.22 -21.95 18.56
C LEU A 687 10.14 -22.00 20.09
N ASP A 688 8.94 -22.31 20.58
CA ASP A 688 8.61 -22.39 22.00
C ASP A 688 7.59 -23.51 22.25
N ASN A 689 7.24 -23.75 23.51
CA ASN A 689 6.32 -24.82 23.90
C ASN A 689 4.87 -24.62 23.41
N ASP A 690 4.51 -23.39 23.03
CA ASP A 690 3.17 -23.03 22.55
C ASP A 690 3.05 -23.19 21.02
N LEU A 691 4.13 -23.57 20.32
CA LEU A 691 4.14 -23.80 18.87
C LEU A 691 3.05 -24.81 18.45
N ALA A 692 2.83 -25.87 19.22
CA ALA A 692 1.81 -26.86 18.91
C ALA A 692 0.39 -26.26 18.97
N ASP A 693 0.12 -25.37 19.93
CA ASP A 693 -1.17 -24.70 20.06
C ASP A 693 -1.39 -23.69 18.93
N ARG A 694 -0.34 -22.95 18.53
CA ARG A 694 -0.39 -22.01 17.39
C ARG A 694 -0.58 -22.69 16.03
N LEU A 695 -0.25 -23.98 15.94
CA LEU A 695 -0.48 -24.85 14.77
C LEU A 695 -1.75 -25.71 14.89
N GLY A 696 -2.49 -25.62 15.99
CA GLY A 696 -3.71 -26.42 16.21
C GLY A 696 -3.46 -27.93 16.31
N LEU A 697 -2.24 -28.32 16.70
CA LEU A 697 -1.83 -29.72 16.81
C LEU A 697 -2.18 -30.29 18.19
N THR A 698 -2.73 -31.51 18.18
CA THR A 698 -3.22 -32.21 19.38
C THR A 698 -2.72 -33.66 19.40
N GLY A 699 -2.78 -34.32 20.56
CA GLY A 699 -2.35 -35.71 20.73
C GLY A 699 -0.89 -35.94 20.34
N GLN A 700 -0.63 -37.01 19.59
CA GLN A 700 0.73 -37.44 19.20
C GLN A 700 1.51 -36.35 18.45
N ALA A 701 0.85 -35.54 17.61
CA ALA A 701 1.52 -34.46 16.88
C ALA A 701 2.05 -33.35 17.81
N ARG A 702 1.37 -33.11 18.94
CA ARG A 702 1.86 -32.17 19.96
C ARG A 702 3.13 -32.69 20.64
N ASP A 703 3.19 -33.98 20.91
CA ASP A 703 4.37 -34.60 21.51
C ASP A 703 5.56 -34.58 20.53
N THR A 704 5.33 -34.77 19.23
CA THR A 704 6.33 -34.59 18.18
C THR A 704 6.88 -33.16 18.14
N VAL A 705 6.02 -32.13 18.26
CA VAL A 705 6.47 -30.73 18.33
C VAL A 705 7.30 -30.47 19.59
N ARG A 706 6.92 -31.04 20.74
CA ARG A 706 7.71 -30.91 21.98
C ARG A 706 9.10 -31.53 21.84
N GLU A 707 9.18 -32.71 21.24
CA GLU A 707 10.46 -33.36 20.94
C GLU A 707 11.30 -32.50 20.00
N PHE A 708 10.68 -31.96 18.94
CA PHE A 708 11.34 -31.05 18.00
C PHE A 708 11.91 -29.80 18.68
N VAL A 709 11.12 -29.12 19.53
CA VAL A 709 11.56 -27.94 20.30
C VAL A 709 12.70 -28.31 21.26
N ALA A 710 12.61 -29.46 21.94
CA ALA A 710 13.63 -29.91 22.88
C ALA A 710 14.97 -30.21 22.20
N VAL A 711 14.96 -30.79 20.99
CA VAL A 711 16.17 -31.06 20.19
C VAL A 711 16.83 -29.75 19.75
N CYS A 712 16.02 -28.78 19.30
CA CYS A 712 16.52 -27.46 18.92
C CYS A 712 16.99 -26.63 20.12
N SER A 713 16.74 -27.09 21.35
CA SER A 713 17.06 -26.34 22.55
C SER A 713 18.40 -26.70 23.20
N ARG A 714 19.15 -27.65 22.62
CA ARG A 714 20.44 -28.14 23.13
C ARG A 714 21.58 -27.27 22.59
N ASP A 715 22.56 -26.93 23.44
CA ASP A 715 23.72 -26.12 23.03
C ASP A 715 24.72 -26.95 22.23
N ASP A 716 25.23 -26.39 21.12
CA ASP A 716 26.19 -27.04 20.18
C ASP A 716 27.57 -27.34 20.81
N ASP A 717 27.88 -26.81 21.99
CA ASP A 717 29.20 -26.93 22.64
C ASP A 717 29.42 -28.24 23.42
N THR A 718 28.41 -29.11 23.54
CA THR A 718 28.64 -30.47 24.04
C THR A 718 29.00 -31.40 22.89
N VAL A 719 30.28 -31.74 22.75
CA VAL A 719 30.72 -32.90 21.97
C VAL A 719 30.00 -34.13 22.54
N SER A 720 28.95 -34.60 21.86
CA SER A 720 28.19 -35.77 22.30
C SER A 720 28.95 -37.04 21.92
N ALA A 721 29.32 -37.81 22.95
CA ALA A 721 29.92 -39.14 22.81
C ALA A 721 28.87 -40.25 22.58
N ASP A 722 27.58 -39.90 22.62
CA ASP A 722 26.45 -40.81 22.47
C ASP A 722 25.54 -40.26 21.36
N GLY A 723 25.14 -41.11 20.39
CA GLY A 723 24.47 -40.74 19.14
C GLY A 723 23.12 -40.03 19.27
N GLU A 724 23.13 -38.80 19.77
CA GLU A 724 21.99 -37.89 19.87
C GLU A 724 21.79 -37.10 18.57
N MET A 725 20.52 -36.74 18.31
CA MET A 725 20.09 -36.03 17.10
C MET A 725 20.31 -34.52 17.22
N THR A 726 20.91 -33.91 16.19
CA THR A 726 21.24 -32.48 16.13
C THR A 726 20.49 -31.74 15.01
N VAL A 727 20.46 -30.40 15.07
CA VAL A 727 19.79 -29.57 14.06
C VAL A 727 20.47 -29.77 12.70
N GLY A 728 19.68 -30.11 11.68
CA GLY A 728 20.18 -30.40 10.33
C GLY A 728 20.43 -31.88 10.03
N ASP A 729 20.37 -32.77 11.01
CA ASP A 729 20.46 -34.21 10.79
C ASP A 729 19.25 -34.76 10.00
N PRO A 730 19.42 -35.87 9.24
CA PRO A 730 18.30 -36.51 8.54
C PRO A 730 17.15 -36.95 9.46
N ALA A 731 17.43 -37.22 10.73
CA ALA A 731 16.40 -37.54 11.72
C ALA A 731 15.62 -36.28 12.16
N TRP A 732 16.30 -35.15 12.33
CA TRP A 732 15.67 -33.86 12.62
C TRP A 732 14.79 -33.38 11.45
N GLN A 733 15.26 -33.56 10.22
CA GLN A 733 14.46 -33.26 9.02
C GLN A 733 13.22 -34.17 8.90
N ARG A 734 13.29 -35.42 9.37
CA ARG A 734 12.12 -36.32 9.42
C ARG A 734 11.08 -35.85 10.43
N LEU A 735 11.50 -35.44 11.63
CA LEU A 735 10.58 -34.84 12.61
C LEU A 735 9.88 -33.59 12.07
N ALA A 736 10.62 -32.72 11.37
CA ALA A 736 10.03 -31.56 10.72
C ALA A 736 9.00 -31.94 9.64
N ALA A 737 9.29 -32.97 8.84
CA ALA A 737 8.34 -33.47 7.84
C ALA A 737 7.08 -34.07 8.49
N ASP A 738 7.23 -34.84 9.58
CA ASP A 738 6.11 -35.44 10.33
C ASP A 738 5.18 -34.35 10.91
N ILE A 739 5.72 -33.23 11.38
CA ILE A 739 4.94 -32.06 11.80
C ILE A 739 4.17 -31.48 10.61
N GLY A 740 4.82 -31.33 9.45
CA GLY A 740 4.19 -30.85 8.22
C GLY A 740 3.04 -31.73 7.73
N ASP A 741 3.19 -33.05 7.82
CA ASP A 741 2.17 -34.04 7.46
C ASP A 741 1.01 -34.09 8.46
N ALA A 742 1.27 -33.77 9.74
CA ALA A 742 0.23 -33.67 10.77
C ALA A 742 -0.65 -32.41 10.64
N LEU A 743 -0.24 -31.40 9.88
CA LEU A 743 -1.05 -30.20 9.65
C LEU A 743 -2.29 -30.53 8.81
N ALA A 744 -3.46 -30.06 9.28
CA ALA A 744 -4.72 -30.25 8.59
C ALA A 744 -4.69 -29.66 7.15
N PRO A 745 -5.45 -30.23 6.19
CA PRO A 745 -5.50 -29.72 4.83
C PRO A 745 -5.95 -28.26 4.72
N GLN A 746 -6.81 -27.83 5.64
CA GLN A 746 -7.31 -26.48 5.78
C GLN A 746 -6.99 -25.96 7.20
N PRO A 747 -6.81 -24.63 7.37
CA PRO A 747 -6.54 -24.06 8.68
C PRO A 747 -7.72 -24.33 9.63
N PRO A 748 -7.46 -24.81 10.87
CA PRO A 748 -8.51 -24.98 11.87
C PRO A 748 -9.29 -23.69 12.13
N ALA A 749 -10.60 -23.79 12.29
CA ALA A 749 -11.46 -22.63 12.55
C ALA A 749 -11.04 -21.92 13.84
N GLY A 750 -10.88 -20.60 13.78
CA GLY A 750 -10.50 -19.77 14.93
C GLY A 750 -8.99 -19.68 15.22
N LEU A 751 -8.14 -20.46 14.55
CA LEU A 751 -6.68 -20.33 14.63
C LEU A 751 -6.18 -19.03 13.97
N GLY A 752 -6.97 -18.51 13.03
CA GLY A 752 -6.77 -17.25 12.30
C GLY A 752 -5.61 -17.27 11.30
N TRP A 753 -5.31 -18.44 10.75
CA TRP A 753 -4.45 -18.58 9.59
C TRP A 753 -5.27 -18.40 8.30
N PRO A 754 -4.90 -17.47 7.41
CA PRO A 754 -5.43 -17.43 6.05
C PRO A 754 -5.08 -18.71 5.28
N GLU A 755 -5.96 -19.18 4.40
CA GLU A 755 -5.76 -20.43 3.65
C GLU A 755 -4.45 -20.43 2.84
N ASN A 756 -4.15 -19.34 2.14
CA ASN A 756 -2.92 -19.20 1.36
C ASN A 756 -1.65 -19.22 2.23
N ALA A 757 -1.69 -18.61 3.41
CA ALA A 757 -0.59 -18.65 4.38
C ALA A 757 -0.43 -20.07 4.94
N TRP A 758 -1.55 -20.76 5.20
CA TRP A 758 -1.57 -22.15 5.67
C TRP A 758 -0.98 -23.13 4.65
N ASP A 759 -1.36 -23.02 3.38
CA ASP A 759 -0.79 -23.85 2.31
C ASP A 759 0.72 -23.66 2.19
N ARG A 760 1.18 -22.41 2.31
CA ARG A 760 2.60 -22.07 2.25
C ARG A 760 3.36 -22.58 3.48
N LEU A 761 2.74 -22.51 4.67
CA LEU A 761 3.28 -23.10 5.90
C LEU A 761 3.47 -24.61 5.76
N ARG A 762 2.45 -25.32 5.25
CA ARG A 762 2.54 -26.77 4.98
C ARG A 762 3.67 -27.09 4.00
N ALA A 763 3.72 -26.38 2.87
CA ALA A 763 4.80 -26.55 1.90
C ALA A 763 6.18 -26.25 2.49
N TRP A 764 6.28 -25.25 3.38
CA TRP A 764 7.53 -24.86 4.02
C TRP A 764 8.07 -25.92 4.99
N TRP A 765 7.23 -26.53 5.83
CA TRP A 765 7.62 -27.64 6.70
C TRP A 765 8.19 -28.83 5.91
N THR A 766 7.63 -29.10 4.73
CA THR A 766 8.09 -30.17 3.83
C THR A 766 9.33 -29.82 3.00
N SER A 767 9.84 -28.58 3.06
CA SER A 767 10.91 -28.11 2.18
C SER A 767 12.32 -28.62 2.51
N GLY A 768 12.51 -29.18 3.71
CA GLY A 768 13.78 -29.77 4.16
C GLY A 768 14.93 -28.78 4.42
N LYS A 769 14.66 -27.47 4.42
CA LYS A 769 15.69 -26.41 4.58
C LYS A 769 15.38 -25.50 5.77
N LEU A 770 15.04 -26.09 6.90
CA LEU A 770 14.80 -25.35 8.14
C LEU A 770 16.11 -25.12 8.88
N SER A 771 16.19 -24.02 9.62
CA SER A 771 17.33 -23.59 10.44
C SER A 771 16.83 -22.93 11.71
N VAL A 772 17.62 -23.00 12.78
CA VAL A 772 17.30 -22.40 14.08
C VAL A 772 18.16 -21.15 14.24
N VAL A 773 17.56 -20.08 14.76
CA VAL A 773 18.26 -18.83 15.11
C VAL A 773 18.00 -18.53 16.58
N ASP A 774 19.08 -18.45 17.35
CA ASP A 774 19.06 -18.06 18.76
C ASP A 774 19.09 -16.54 18.89
N LEU A 775 18.22 -16.02 19.75
CA LEU A 775 18.12 -14.60 20.09
C LEU A 775 18.86 -14.38 21.41
N LEU A 776 19.89 -13.54 21.39
CA LEU A 776 20.67 -13.20 22.58
C LEU A 776 20.07 -11.97 23.27
N ASP A 777 20.14 -11.94 24.61
CA ASP A 777 19.72 -10.78 25.38
C ASP A 777 20.62 -9.56 25.11
N GLY A 778 20.00 -8.40 24.84
CA GLY A 778 20.65 -7.21 24.30
C GLY A 778 21.58 -6.49 25.27
N ALA A 779 21.51 -6.78 26.57
CA ALA A 779 22.42 -6.23 27.58
C ALA A 779 23.83 -6.83 27.49
N ASP A 780 23.96 -8.10 27.05
CA ASP A 780 25.22 -8.86 27.03
C ASP A 780 25.88 -8.90 25.65
N ALA A 781 25.18 -8.49 24.58
CA ALA A 781 25.69 -8.56 23.21
C ALA A 781 26.93 -7.68 22.94
N VAL A 782 27.27 -6.74 23.84
CA VAL A 782 28.42 -5.84 23.72
C VAL A 782 29.62 -6.32 24.59
N ALA A 783 29.43 -7.29 25.49
CA ALA A 783 30.48 -7.77 26.38
C ALA A 783 30.28 -9.24 26.78
N ASP A 784 31.23 -10.09 26.36
CA ASP A 784 31.49 -11.45 26.84
C ASP A 784 30.66 -12.65 26.32
N THR A 785 31.33 -13.80 26.27
CA THR A 785 30.90 -15.10 25.71
C THR A 785 29.89 -15.87 26.58
N THR A 786 29.05 -15.17 27.35
CA THR A 786 28.07 -15.78 28.28
C THR A 786 26.64 -15.26 28.08
N ALA A 787 26.33 -14.68 26.92
CA ALA A 787 25.01 -14.13 26.63
C ALA A 787 23.91 -15.21 26.72
N THR A 788 22.86 -14.92 27.48
CA THR A 788 21.70 -15.81 27.63
C THR A 788 20.81 -15.77 26.38
N VAL A 789 20.29 -16.93 25.96
CA VAL A 789 19.35 -17.04 24.84
C VAL A 789 17.97 -16.59 25.33
N ALA A 790 17.53 -15.41 24.89
CA ALA A 790 16.23 -14.81 25.21
C ALA A 790 15.06 -15.51 24.50
N ALA A 791 15.26 -15.99 23.26
CA ALA A 791 14.24 -16.72 22.49
C ALA A 791 14.86 -17.49 21.32
N ARG A 792 14.13 -18.46 20.74
CA ARG A 792 14.55 -19.23 19.58
C ARG A 792 13.55 -19.11 18.44
N LEU A 793 14.04 -19.08 17.21
CA LEU A 793 13.22 -18.96 16.00
C LEU A 793 13.52 -20.09 15.03
N LEU A 794 12.48 -20.61 14.40
CA LEU A 794 12.59 -21.53 13.27
C LEU A 794 12.46 -20.73 11.97
N THR A 795 13.48 -20.79 11.12
CA THR A 795 13.58 -20.04 9.87
C THR A 795 13.93 -20.93 8.69
N GLY A 796 13.43 -20.61 7.48
CA GLY A 796 13.77 -21.37 6.27
C GLY A 796 13.48 -20.59 4.98
N PRO A 797 13.98 -21.08 3.83
CA PRO A 797 13.81 -20.42 2.54
C PRO A 797 12.35 -20.48 2.10
N ALA A 798 11.91 -19.44 1.39
CA ALA A 798 10.52 -19.25 1.00
C ALA A 798 9.99 -20.23 -0.10
N GLY A 799 10.67 -21.35 -0.39
CA GLY A 799 10.36 -22.25 -1.51
C GLY A 799 10.87 -21.74 -2.88
N ALA A 800 10.97 -22.63 -3.88
CA ALA A 800 11.57 -22.32 -5.18
C ALA A 800 10.78 -21.27 -5.99
N ALA A 801 11.52 -20.34 -6.60
CA ALA A 801 11.06 -19.17 -7.36
C ALA A 801 10.33 -18.08 -6.54
N VAL A 802 11.10 -17.12 -6.03
CA VAL A 802 11.03 -15.71 -6.43
C VAL A 802 12.11 -14.97 -5.66
N ARG A 803 12.95 -14.28 -6.43
CA ARG A 803 14.02 -13.44 -5.93
C ARG A 803 13.38 -12.10 -5.44
N ALA A 804 13.69 -11.63 -4.24
CA ALA A 804 13.12 -10.50 -3.53
C ALA A 804 14.09 -10.02 -2.39
N GLN A 805 13.89 -8.90 -1.71
CA GLN A 805 14.89 -8.27 -0.80
C GLN A 805 14.20 -7.74 0.48
N PRO A 806 14.94 -7.34 1.55
CA PRO A 806 14.33 -6.98 2.85
C PRO A 806 13.49 -5.69 2.82
N GLU A 807 12.39 -5.68 3.58
CA GLU A 807 11.59 -4.47 3.88
C GLU A 807 12.23 -3.68 5.03
N ARG A 808 12.28 -2.35 4.89
CA ARG A 808 12.82 -1.34 5.83
C ARG A 808 14.22 -1.63 6.40
N ASP A 809 15.21 -1.49 5.53
CA ASP A 809 16.35 -0.61 5.81
C ASP A 809 16.54 0.23 4.54
N ASP A 810 15.87 1.38 4.44
CA ASP A 810 16.20 2.32 3.37
C ASP A 810 17.66 2.77 3.51
N GLU A 811 18.23 2.78 4.72
CA GLU A 811 19.66 3.07 4.99
C GLU A 811 20.62 2.07 4.34
N ASP A 812 20.24 0.80 4.18
CA ASP A 812 21.07 -0.22 3.55
C ASP A 812 20.92 -0.30 2.02
N THR A 813 20.21 0.63 1.35
CA THR A 813 20.39 0.77 -0.12
C THR A 813 21.78 1.29 -0.50
N ALA A 814 22.56 1.81 0.47
CA ALA A 814 24.00 2.00 0.31
C ALA A 814 24.80 0.69 0.49
N ALA A 815 24.19 -0.37 1.02
CA ALA A 815 24.70 -1.73 1.04
C ALA A 815 24.08 -2.52 -0.12
N SER A 816 24.75 -2.44 -1.25
CA SER A 816 24.52 -3.18 -2.50
C SER A 816 24.69 -4.71 -2.32
N SER A 817 23.85 -5.38 -1.53
CA SER A 817 24.32 -6.55 -0.78
C SER A 817 23.35 -7.75 -0.74
N VAL A 818 22.58 -8.07 -1.80
CA VAL A 818 21.83 -9.37 -1.83
C VAL A 818 21.87 -10.11 -3.18
N GLY A 819 22.79 -9.75 -4.08
CA GLY A 819 22.80 -10.25 -5.47
C GLY A 819 23.85 -11.31 -5.83
N SER A 820 25.09 -11.13 -5.40
CA SER A 820 26.21 -12.02 -5.76
C SER A 820 27.34 -11.88 -4.74
N THR A 821 27.95 -13.01 -4.38
CA THR A 821 29.17 -13.12 -3.56
C THR A 821 30.44 -12.88 -4.40
N GLY A 822 30.33 -12.19 -5.53
CA GLY A 822 31.43 -11.97 -6.48
C GLY A 822 31.92 -10.53 -6.47
N THR A 823 33.24 -10.35 -6.56
CA THR A 823 33.85 -9.04 -6.81
C THR A 823 33.47 -8.53 -8.19
N VAL A 824 33.14 -7.24 -8.28
CA VAL A 824 32.77 -6.58 -9.55
C VAL A 824 33.72 -5.40 -9.76
N THR A 825 34.36 -5.35 -10.94
CA THR A 825 35.22 -4.23 -11.31
C THR A 825 34.41 -3.00 -11.70
N LEU A 826 34.98 -1.83 -11.46
CA LEU A 826 34.36 -0.55 -11.74
C LEU A 826 34.03 -0.37 -13.23
N ASP A 827 34.95 -0.74 -14.13
CA ASP A 827 34.73 -0.64 -15.58
C ASP A 827 33.56 -1.49 -16.06
N ARG A 828 33.44 -2.73 -15.55
CA ARG A 828 32.32 -3.62 -15.90
C ARG A 828 31.00 -3.04 -15.41
N HIS A 829 30.98 -2.54 -14.18
CA HIS A 829 29.81 -1.92 -13.58
C HIS A 829 29.37 -0.68 -14.36
N HIS A 830 30.29 0.26 -14.60
CA HIS A 830 30.03 1.46 -15.40
C HIS A 830 29.48 1.13 -16.79
N ALA A 831 30.07 0.16 -17.50
CA ALA A 831 29.60 -0.25 -18.82
C ALA A 831 28.17 -0.84 -18.77
N ALA A 832 27.83 -1.61 -17.73
CA ALA A 832 26.51 -2.19 -17.55
C ALA A 832 25.46 -1.11 -17.21
N VAL A 833 25.76 -0.18 -16.29
CA VAL A 833 24.85 0.91 -15.90
C VAL A 833 24.65 1.91 -17.06
N ARG A 834 25.73 2.27 -17.77
CA ARG A 834 25.66 3.09 -19.00
C ARG A 834 24.74 2.46 -20.05
N ARG A 835 24.94 1.19 -20.38
CA ARG A 835 24.09 0.48 -21.34
C ARG A 835 22.62 0.48 -20.90
N ARG A 836 22.36 0.16 -19.64
CA ARG A 836 20.99 0.05 -19.12
C ARG A 836 20.26 1.39 -19.07
N SER A 837 20.94 2.44 -18.64
CA SER A 837 20.37 3.80 -18.63
C SER A 837 20.08 4.30 -20.06
N GLY A 838 20.96 4.00 -21.01
CA GLY A 838 20.74 4.22 -22.44
C GLY A 838 19.53 3.46 -22.98
N ASP A 839 19.39 2.18 -22.62
CA ASP A 839 18.22 1.37 -22.99
C ASP A 839 16.91 1.97 -22.46
N ILE A 840 16.90 2.44 -21.21
CA ILE A 840 15.73 3.09 -20.60
C ILE A 840 15.42 4.41 -21.32
N ALA A 841 16.43 5.25 -21.56
CA ALA A 841 16.26 6.55 -22.22
C ALA A 841 15.74 6.41 -23.65
N GLU A 842 16.24 5.41 -24.40
CA GLU A 842 15.76 5.05 -25.74
C GLU A 842 14.30 4.59 -25.70
N ALA A 843 13.96 3.70 -24.77
CA ALA A 843 12.61 3.18 -24.58
C ALA A 843 11.60 4.27 -24.17
N LEU A 844 12.06 5.31 -23.48
CA LEU A 844 11.29 6.50 -23.16
C LEU A 844 11.18 7.50 -24.33
N HIS A 845 11.90 7.30 -25.43
CA HIS A 845 12.01 8.23 -26.56
C HIS A 845 12.56 9.61 -26.16
N LEU A 846 13.54 9.64 -25.26
CA LEU A 846 14.26 10.88 -24.94
C LEU A 846 15.14 11.32 -26.13
N PRO A 847 15.35 12.64 -26.32
CA PRO A 847 16.24 13.15 -27.37
C PRO A 847 17.67 12.64 -27.20
N ASP A 848 18.38 12.44 -28.30
CA ASP A 848 19.74 11.89 -28.30
C ASP A 848 20.70 12.68 -27.39
N GLU A 849 20.57 14.02 -27.35
CA GLU A 849 21.36 14.87 -26.46
C GLU A 849 21.15 14.55 -24.96
N LEU A 850 19.90 14.30 -24.54
CA LEU A 850 19.61 13.92 -23.15
C LEU A 850 20.00 12.47 -22.87
N ARG A 851 19.82 11.58 -23.84
CA ARG A 851 20.28 10.20 -23.75
C ARG A 851 21.77 10.14 -23.51
N GLN A 852 22.56 10.92 -24.25
CA GLN A 852 24.01 10.99 -24.08
C GLN A 852 24.39 11.47 -22.68
N VAL A 853 23.78 12.56 -22.19
CA VAL A 853 24.01 13.05 -20.81
C VAL A 853 23.72 11.97 -19.76
N ILE A 854 22.63 11.21 -19.94
CA ILE A 854 22.25 10.12 -19.03
C ILE A 854 23.28 8.98 -19.08
N GLU A 855 23.68 8.54 -20.27
CA GLU A 855 24.65 7.47 -20.48
C GLU A 855 26.03 7.83 -19.92
N ASP A 856 26.44 9.09 -20.08
CA ASP A 856 27.71 9.59 -19.55
C ASP A 856 27.68 9.76 -18.04
N ALA A 857 26.61 10.34 -17.48
CA ALA A 857 26.41 10.39 -16.04
C ALA A 857 26.42 8.98 -15.41
N ALA A 858 25.68 8.03 -16.01
CA ALA A 858 25.66 6.64 -15.59
C ALA A 858 27.04 5.94 -15.69
N GLY A 859 27.82 6.25 -16.73
CA GLY A 859 29.16 5.71 -16.91
C GLY A 859 30.22 6.32 -16.01
N TRP A 860 29.94 7.46 -15.36
CA TRP A 860 30.92 8.20 -14.55
C TRP A 860 30.52 8.35 -13.07
N HIS A 861 29.33 7.85 -12.66
CA HIS A 861 28.75 8.14 -11.35
C HIS A 861 29.57 7.66 -10.15
N ASP A 862 30.38 6.61 -10.33
CA ASP A 862 31.05 5.89 -9.25
C ASP A 862 32.58 6.13 -9.21
N TRP A 863 33.12 7.06 -10.00
CA TRP A 863 34.56 7.35 -10.03
C TRP A 863 35.16 7.75 -8.68
N GLY A 864 34.38 8.30 -7.76
CA GLY A 864 34.81 8.59 -6.39
C GLY A 864 35.22 7.34 -5.60
N LYS A 865 34.80 6.14 -6.01
CA LYS A 865 35.27 4.88 -5.42
C LYS A 865 36.77 4.67 -5.64
N ALA A 866 37.39 5.36 -6.59
CA ALA A 866 38.84 5.34 -6.81
C ALA A 866 39.66 5.96 -5.66
N GLU A 867 39.01 6.57 -4.66
CA GLU A 867 39.70 7.03 -3.46
C GLU A 867 40.32 5.85 -2.71
N GLU A 868 41.59 6.01 -2.31
CA GLU A 868 42.43 4.94 -1.77
C GLU A 868 41.81 4.24 -0.54
N ARG A 869 41.29 5.01 0.42
CA ARG A 869 40.65 4.48 1.63
C ARG A 869 39.33 3.80 1.28
N PHE A 870 38.60 4.31 0.29
CA PHE A 870 37.39 3.64 -0.20
C PHE A 870 37.72 2.26 -0.81
N GLN A 871 38.81 2.13 -1.57
CA GLN A 871 39.26 0.83 -2.09
C GLN A 871 39.72 -0.10 -0.96
N ILE A 872 40.46 0.39 0.04
CA ILE A 872 40.84 -0.41 1.22
C ILE A 872 39.61 -0.99 1.91
N MET A 873 38.55 -0.19 2.07
CA MET A 873 37.27 -0.65 2.61
C MET A 873 36.64 -1.76 1.76
N LEU A 874 36.67 -1.63 0.42
CA LEU A 874 36.14 -2.66 -0.48
C LEU A 874 36.97 -3.96 -0.49
N HIS A 875 38.26 -3.90 -0.11
CA HIS A 875 39.12 -5.05 0.13
C HIS A 875 39.13 -5.52 1.59
N GLY A 876 38.02 -5.33 2.32
CA GLY A 876 37.89 -5.87 3.68
C GLY A 876 38.74 -5.18 4.75
N GLY A 877 39.29 -4.00 4.45
CA GLY A 877 40.22 -3.28 5.33
C GLY A 877 41.70 -3.64 5.09
N ASP A 878 42.01 -4.47 4.09
CA ASP A 878 43.38 -4.87 3.77
C ASP A 878 44.10 -3.83 2.88
N HIS A 879 45.08 -3.14 3.47
CA HIS A 879 45.89 -2.13 2.79
C HIS A 879 46.79 -2.71 1.70
N HIS A 880 47.30 -3.93 1.90
CA HIS A 880 48.21 -4.57 0.94
C HIS A 880 47.44 -5.09 -0.27
N GLU A 881 46.29 -5.72 -0.04
CA GLU A 881 45.45 -6.23 -1.12
C GLU A 881 44.96 -5.10 -2.02
N ALA A 882 44.49 -4.00 -1.43
CA ALA A 882 44.08 -2.82 -2.18
C ALA A 882 45.22 -2.17 -2.99
N ALA A 883 46.45 -2.15 -2.45
CA ALA A 883 47.60 -1.54 -3.11
C ALA A 883 48.14 -2.34 -4.32
N ILE A 884 47.98 -3.68 -4.31
CA ILE A 884 48.42 -4.55 -5.41
C ILE A 884 47.30 -4.86 -6.41
N ALA A 885 46.07 -4.43 -6.14
CA ALA A 885 44.93 -4.62 -7.02
C ALA A 885 45.18 -3.96 -8.38
N THR A 886 45.02 -4.73 -9.46
CA THR A 886 45.22 -4.25 -10.83
C THR A 886 43.98 -3.60 -11.44
N ALA A 887 42.83 -3.69 -10.74
CA ALA A 887 41.57 -3.11 -11.15
C ALA A 887 40.86 -2.50 -9.94
N ILE A 888 40.17 -1.37 -10.16
CA ILE A 888 39.34 -0.71 -9.14
C ILE A 888 38.05 -1.51 -8.97
N LEU A 889 37.67 -1.79 -7.73
CA LEU A 889 36.42 -2.47 -7.42
C LEU A 889 35.26 -1.49 -7.32
N ALA A 890 34.12 -1.87 -7.88
CA ALA A 890 32.83 -1.24 -7.59
C ALA A 890 32.16 -1.83 -6.34
N LYS A 891 32.46 -3.12 -6.04
CA LYS A 891 31.83 -3.89 -4.98
C LYS A 891 32.79 -4.91 -4.35
N SER A 892 32.72 -5.04 -3.03
CA SER A 892 33.51 -5.98 -2.24
C SER A 892 32.98 -7.42 -2.32
N GLY A 893 33.85 -8.39 -2.01
CA GLY A 893 33.46 -9.79 -1.82
C GLY A 893 32.96 -10.11 -0.40
N LEU A 894 32.84 -9.12 0.49
CA LEU A 894 32.40 -9.31 1.87
C LEU A 894 30.95 -9.77 1.91
N ASP A 895 30.64 -10.69 2.84
CA ASP A 895 29.27 -11.12 3.08
C ASP A 895 28.42 -9.93 3.57
N PRO A 896 27.41 -9.53 2.80
CA PRO A 896 26.42 -8.55 3.18
C PRO A 896 25.78 -8.71 4.56
N ALA A 897 25.53 -9.95 4.98
CA ALA A 897 24.86 -10.26 6.23
C ALA A 897 25.77 -10.01 7.44
N ASN A 898 27.09 -9.91 7.22
CA ASN A 898 28.07 -9.70 8.26
C ASN A 898 28.36 -8.20 8.47
N LYS A 899 27.41 -7.49 9.10
CA LYS A 899 27.55 -6.05 9.44
C LYS A 899 28.82 -5.76 10.26
N GLN A 900 29.29 -6.71 11.07
CA GLN A 900 30.52 -6.56 11.86
C GLN A 900 31.78 -6.50 10.99
N ALA A 901 31.88 -7.37 9.97
CA ALA A 901 33.00 -7.35 9.02
C ALA A 901 33.04 -6.04 8.24
N TRP A 902 31.89 -5.52 7.82
CA TRP A 902 31.77 -4.24 7.14
C TRP A 902 32.22 -3.07 8.02
N HIS A 903 31.75 -3.01 9.28
CA HIS A 903 32.17 -1.99 10.23
C HIS A 903 33.66 -2.05 10.55
N LYS A 904 34.23 -3.25 10.61
CA LYS A 904 35.68 -3.43 10.79
C LYS A 904 36.45 -2.88 9.58
N ALA A 905 36.10 -3.30 8.37
CA ALA A 905 36.72 -2.82 7.13
C ALA A 905 36.66 -1.29 6.99
N ALA A 906 35.51 -0.69 7.29
CA ALA A 906 35.34 0.76 7.28
C ALA A 906 36.24 1.47 8.30
N ARG A 907 36.39 0.93 9.53
CA ARG A 907 37.31 1.49 10.53
C ARG A 907 38.77 1.37 10.09
N ASP A 908 39.17 0.21 9.60
CA ASP A 908 40.55 -0.11 9.24
C ASP A 908 41.02 0.68 7.99
N SER A 909 40.06 1.10 7.13
CA SER A 909 40.34 1.94 5.96
C SER A 909 40.75 3.38 6.30
N GLY A 910 40.38 3.90 7.48
CA GLY A 910 40.58 5.31 7.82
C GLY A 910 39.71 6.31 7.03
N LEU A 911 38.69 5.83 6.31
CA LEU A 911 37.73 6.66 5.58
C LEU A 911 36.97 7.59 6.55
N PRO A 912 36.82 8.90 6.25
CA PRO A 912 36.07 9.82 7.12
C PRO A 912 34.62 9.36 7.31
N ARG A 913 34.11 9.47 8.53
CA ARG A 913 32.79 8.91 8.88
C ARG A 913 31.67 9.57 8.06
N GLY A 914 31.02 8.74 7.25
CA GLY A 914 29.92 9.13 6.36
C GLY A 914 30.37 9.95 5.16
N ALA A 915 31.65 9.83 4.77
CA ALA A 915 32.12 10.18 3.43
C ALA A 915 31.33 9.39 2.37
N ARG A 916 31.16 10.03 1.21
CA ARG A 916 30.24 9.63 0.15
C ARG A 916 30.97 9.78 -1.18
N HIS A 917 31.07 8.70 -1.95
CA HIS A 917 31.86 8.68 -3.18
C HIS A 917 31.22 9.53 -4.28
N GLU A 918 29.90 9.69 -4.28
CA GLU A 918 29.16 10.53 -5.23
C GLU A 918 29.63 11.99 -5.25
N ALA A 919 30.06 12.53 -4.10
CA ALA A 919 30.57 13.89 -4.01
C ALA A 919 31.92 14.04 -4.75
N TRP A 920 32.80 13.05 -4.60
CA TRP A 920 34.08 13.02 -5.31
C TRP A 920 33.89 12.74 -6.80
N SER A 921 32.99 11.82 -7.17
CA SER A 921 32.61 11.59 -8.57
C SER A 921 32.15 12.88 -9.24
N ALA A 922 31.24 13.63 -8.60
CA ALA A 922 30.74 14.89 -9.14
C ALA A 922 31.85 15.95 -9.26
N ALA A 923 32.76 16.04 -8.28
CA ALA A 923 33.90 16.96 -8.35
C ALA A 923 34.91 16.59 -9.45
N LEU A 924 35.17 15.29 -9.65
CA LEU A 924 36.03 14.78 -10.73
C LEU A 924 35.41 15.09 -12.11
N VAL A 925 34.11 14.85 -12.27
CA VAL A 925 33.37 15.17 -13.48
C VAL A 925 33.37 16.67 -13.74
N ALA A 926 33.11 17.50 -12.74
CA ALA A 926 33.17 18.96 -12.89
C ALA A 926 34.57 19.45 -13.31
N ALA A 927 35.63 18.89 -12.73
CA ALA A 927 37.00 19.19 -13.12
C ALA A 927 37.30 18.77 -14.57
N HIS A 928 36.84 17.58 -14.98
CA HIS A 928 36.97 17.11 -16.35
C HIS A 928 36.26 18.03 -17.35
N LEU A 929 35.02 18.42 -17.05
CA LEU A 929 34.18 19.26 -17.91
C LEU A 929 34.68 20.71 -18.04
N ALA A 930 35.46 21.20 -17.07
CA ALA A 930 36.10 22.50 -17.15
C ALA A 930 37.18 22.56 -18.25
N GLU A 931 37.83 21.43 -18.54
CA GLU A 931 38.85 21.30 -19.59
C GLU A 931 38.28 20.71 -20.89
N HIS A 932 37.25 19.86 -20.78
CA HIS A 932 36.64 19.11 -21.88
C HIS A 932 35.12 19.31 -21.88
N PRO A 933 34.61 20.41 -22.47
CA PRO A 933 33.18 20.72 -22.45
C PRO A 933 32.33 19.61 -23.08
N HIS A 934 31.27 19.22 -22.38
CA HIS A 934 30.32 18.22 -22.85
C HIS A 934 29.36 18.82 -23.90
N PRO A 935 28.97 18.09 -24.97
CA PRO A 935 28.06 18.60 -26.00
C PRO A 935 26.61 18.80 -25.50
N GLY A 936 26.19 18.05 -24.49
CA GLY A 936 24.89 18.18 -23.81
C GLY A 936 24.92 19.09 -22.57
N ASP A 937 23.88 18.99 -21.74
CA ASP A 937 23.75 19.80 -20.52
C ASP A 937 24.72 19.33 -19.41
N ALA A 938 25.83 20.08 -19.26
CA ALA A 938 26.88 19.80 -18.27
C ALA A 938 26.38 19.87 -16.82
N ASP A 939 25.47 20.80 -16.51
CA ASP A 939 24.89 20.92 -15.18
C ASP A 939 24.02 19.70 -14.86
N LEU A 940 23.21 19.24 -15.81
CA LEU A 940 22.44 18.01 -15.63
C LEU A 940 23.37 16.81 -15.37
N LEU A 941 24.46 16.69 -16.14
CA LEU A 941 25.42 15.60 -16.01
C LEU A 941 26.02 15.55 -14.59
N ILE A 942 26.57 16.68 -14.12
CA ILE A 942 27.17 16.79 -12.78
C ILE A 942 26.11 16.47 -11.70
N HIS A 943 24.88 16.97 -11.87
CA HIS A 943 23.82 16.72 -10.92
C HIS A 943 23.40 15.25 -10.85
N LEU A 944 23.24 14.57 -11.98
CA LEU A 944 22.89 13.15 -12.02
C LEU A 944 23.95 12.28 -11.33
N VAL A 945 25.23 12.62 -11.53
CA VAL A 945 26.35 11.98 -10.82
C VAL A 945 26.28 12.26 -9.32
N ALA A 946 26.02 13.50 -8.90
CA ALA A 946 25.93 13.85 -7.49
C ALA A 946 24.71 13.23 -6.78
N ALA A 947 23.60 13.04 -7.49
CA ALA A 947 22.31 12.63 -6.93
C ALA A 947 22.00 11.13 -7.07
N HIS A 948 22.93 10.30 -7.55
CA HIS A 948 22.64 8.88 -7.83
C HIS A 948 22.24 8.07 -6.58
N HIS A 949 22.75 8.41 -5.38
CA HIS A 949 22.25 7.82 -4.13
C HIS A 949 20.99 8.50 -3.57
N GLY A 950 20.51 9.57 -4.21
CA GLY A 950 19.34 10.35 -3.80
C GLY A 950 19.65 11.51 -2.86
N TYR A 951 20.93 11.84 -2.64
CA TYR A 951 21.39 13.09 -2.00
C TYR A 951 21.50 14.24 -3.02
N ALA A 952 22.04 15.39 -2.61
CA ALA A 952 22.27 16.55 -3.48
C ALA A 952 20.98 17.20 -4.04
N ARG A 953 19.87 17.08 -3.28
CA ARG A 953 18.53 17.63 -3.61
C ARG A 953 18.03 18.52 -2.46
N PRO A 954 18.66 19.69 -2.22
CA PRO A 954 19.62 20.38 -3.09
C PRO A 954 21.08 20.29 -2.62
N LEU A 955 21.37 19.64 -1.49
CA LEU A 955 22.70 19.66 -0.87
C LEU A 955 23.16 18.25 -0.51
N ALA A 956 24.46 18.01 -0.67
CA ALA A 956 25.12 16.83 -0.14
C ALA A 956 25.55 17.07 1.32
N ARG A 957 25.81 15.98 2.05
CA ARG A 957 26.27 16.03 3.44
C ARG A 957 27.68 16.62 3.52
N LEU A 958 27.88 17.59 4.42
CA LEU A 958 29.22 18.09 4.73
C LEU A 958 29.99 17.05 5.55
N VAL A 959 31.15 16.64 5.04
CA VAL A 959 32.07 15.72 5.70
C VAL A 959 33.44 16.38 5.74
N ILE A 960 33.98 16.55 6.95
CA ILE A 960 35.31 17.12 7.12
C ILE A 960 36.31 15.97 7.03
N ASP A 961 37.19 16.02 6.03
CA ASP A 961 38.33 15.11 5.92
C ASP A 961 39.54 15.73 6.63
N PRO A 962 40.00 15.16 7.76
CA PRO A 962 41.15 15.69 8.49
C PRO A 962 42.49 15.44 7.75
N GLN A 963 42.51 14.54 6.77
CA GLN A 963 43.70 14.21 5.99
C GLN A 963 43.36 14.11 4.50
N PRO A 964 43.16 15.25 3.82
CA PRO A 964 42.79 15.27 2.42
C PRO A 964 43.85 14.61 1.53
N ARG A 965 43.41 13.73 0.63
CA ARG A 965 44.22 13.03 -0.38
C ARG A 965 43.77 13.44 -1.77
N THR A 966 44.64 13.24 -2.76
CA THR A 966 44.27 13.41 -4.17
C THR A 966 43.51 12.18 -4.64
N VAL A 967 42.30 12.38 -5.17
CA VAL A 967 41.52 11.36 -5.88
C VAL A 967 41.77 11.56 -7.37
N LEU A 968 42.13 10.48 -8.07
CA LEU A 968 42.41 10.48 -9.51
C LEU A 968 41.46 9.51 -10.22
N ALA A 969 40.85 9.97 -11.31
CA ALA A 969 40.06 9.13 -12.21
C ALA A 969 40.47 9.35 -13.67
N LEU A 970 40.18 8.35 -14.51
CA LEU A 970 40.36 8.42 -15.96
C LEU A 970 38.99 8.50 -16.63
N ILE A 971 38.50 9.71 -16.86
CA ILE A 971 37.20 9.96 -17.51
C ILE A 971 37.47 10.09 -19.01
N ASP A 972 36.94 9.14 -19.79
CA ASP A 972 37.15 9.03 -21.24
C ASP A 972 38.64 9.09 -21.66
N GLY A 973 39.51 8.51 -20.85
CA GLY A 973 40.97 8.48 -21.08
C GLY A 973 41.70 9.76 -20.66
N HIS A 974 40.98 10.79 -20.22
CA HIS A 974 41.55 12.02 -19.68
C HIS A 974 41.68 11.94 -18.15
N LYS A 975 42.80 12.44 -17.62
CA LYS A 975 43.03 12.49 -16.17
C LYS A 975 42.19 13.60 -15.56
N ALA A 976 41.37 13.26 -14.57
CA ALA A 976 40.69 14.22 -13.72
C ALA A 976 41.13 14.01 -12.26
N THR A 977 41.38 15.10 -11.54
CA THR A 977 41.82 15.06 -10.14
C THR A 977 40.96 15.95 -9.26
N THR A 978 40.66 15.49 -8.06
CA THR A 978 40.06 16.31 -6.99
C THR A 978 40.71 15.99 -5.65
N ALA A 979 40.47 16.82 -4.64
CA ALA A 979 40.89 16.53 -3.27
C ALA A 979 39.74 15.86 -2.50
N SER A 980 40.04 14.92 -1.61
CA SER A 980 39.03 14.16 -0.86
C SER A 980 38.27 14.99 0.18
N ASP A 981 38.70 16.23 0.47
CA ASP A 981 37.95 17.21 1.25
C ASP A 981 36.84 17.91 0.44
N ARG A 982 36.80 17.73 -0.89
CA ARG A 982 35.72 18.19 -1.76
C ARG A 982 34.49 17.29 -1.63
N THR A 983 33.88 17.28 -0.45
CA THR A 983 32.68 16.49 -0.16
C THR A 983 31.37 17.27 -0.37
N VAL A 984 31.47 18.58 -0.65
CA VAL A 984 30.32 19.47 -0.90
C VAL A 984 30.63 20.37 -2.09
N ASP A 985 29.64 20.53 -2.96
CA ASP A 985 29.60 21.53 -4.02
C ASP A 985 28.65 22.66 -3.62
N LEU A 986 29.17 23.88 -3.54
CA LEU A 986 28.40 25.07 -3.16
C LEU A 986 27.52 25.60 -4.29
N ASP A 987 27.80 25.23 -5.54
CA ASP A 987 26.99 25.61 -6.71
C ASP A 987 25.79 24.66 -6.90
N GLN A 988 25.80 23.50 -6.23
CA GLN A 988 24.79 22.46 -6.33
C GLN A 988 23.34 22.95 -6.06
N PRO A 989 23.05 23.84 -5.09
CA PRO A 989 21.69 24.36 -4.90
C PRO A 989 21.19 25.24 -6.05
N THR A 990 22.06 26.07 -6.59
CA THR A 990 21.76 26.92 -7.76
C THR A 990 21.52 26.04 -8.97
N ARG A 991 22.38 25.05 -9.18
CA ARG A 991 22.24 24.03 -10.24
C ARG A 991 20.93 23.27 -10.12
N PHE A 992 20.60 22.76 -8.94
CA PHE A 992 19.34 22.05 -8.68
C PHE A 992 18.12 22.93 -8.99
N THR A 993 18.14 24.20 -8.59
CA THR A 993 17.06 25.14 -8.88
C THR A 993 16.91 25.39 -10.38
N HIS A 994 18.00 25.62 -11.09
CA HIS A 994 18.01 25.83 -12.54
C HIS A 994 17.49 24.59 -13.29
N LEU A 995 17.96 23.40 -12.92
CA LEU A 995 17.53 22.14 -13.52
C LEU A 995 16.04 21.85 -13.30
N ASN A 996 15.50 22.13 -12.11
CA ASN A 996 14.06 22.02 -11.86
C ASN A 996 13.25 22.98 -12.74
N GLN A 997 13.77 24.19 -13.02
CA GLN A 997 13.09 25.14 -13.91
C GLN A 997 13.17 24.71 -15.37
N ARG A 998 14.29 24.12 -15.80
CA ARG A 998 14.54 23.69 -17.18
C ARG A 998 13.79 22.42 -17.55
N TYR A 999 13.86 21.39 -16.70
CA TYR A 999 13.28 20.07 -16.96
C TYR A 999 11.93 19.85 -16.29
N GLY A 1000 11.46 20.80 -15.47
CA GLY A 1000 10.34 20.59 -14.57
C GLY A 1000 10.73 19.74 -13.37
N ARG A 1001 9.95 19.85 -12.30
CA ARG A 1001 10.24 19.16 -11.02
C ARG A 1001 10.12 17.65 -11.15
N TRP A 1002 9.06 17.18 -11.81
CA TRP A 1002 8.87 15.76 -12.11
C TRP A 1002 9.80 15.26 -13.23
N GLY A 1003 10.19 16.14 -14.16
CA GLY A 1003 11.11 15.78 -15.23
C GLY A 1003 12.54 15.58 -14.73
N LEU A 1004 13.05 16.47 -13.88
CA LEU A 1004 14.35 16.28 -13.23
C LEU A 1004 14.38 15.00 -12.40
N ALA A 1005 13.34 14.77 -11.59
CA ALA A 1005 13.19 13.55 -10.81
C ALA A 1005 13.18 12.29 -11.69
N LEU A 1006 12.57 12.35 -12.89
CA LEU A 1006 12.60 11.24 -13.84
C LEU A 1006 14.01 10.98 -14.39
N LEU A 1007 14.75 12.03 -14.76
CA LEU A 1007 16.13 11.89 -15.26
C LEU A 1007 17.04 11.28 -14.19
N GLU A 1008 16.91 11.71 -12.94
CA GLU A 1008 17.56 11.07 -11.78
C GLU A 1008 17.15 9.59 -11.69
N THR A 1009 15.84 9.30 -11.77
CA THR A 1009 15.29 7.94 -11.65
C THR A 1009 15.87 6.98 -12.68
N ILE A 1010 16.14 7.42 -13.92
CA ILE A 1010 16.72 6.56 -14.96
C ILE A 1010 18.09 6.03 -14.55
N VAL A 1011 19.00 6.92 -14.10
CA VAL A 1011 20.36 6.53 -13.68
C VAL A 1011 20.30 5.65 -12.44
N ARG A 1012 19.45 6.02 -11.48
CA ARG A 1012 19.32 5.35 -10.18
C ARG A 1012 18.75 3.94 -10.32
N CYS A 1013 17.66 3.78 -11.07
CA CYS A 1013 17.09 2.46 -11.37
C CYS A 1013 18.06 1.59 -12.17
N ALA A 1014 18.82 2.18 -13.10
CA ALA A 1014 19.84 1.44 -13.85
C ALA A 1014 20.93 0.88 -12.93
N ASP A 1015 21.49 1.71 -12.03
CA ASP A 1015 22.47 1.27 -11.04
C ASP A 1015 21.89 0.19 -10.11
N MET A 1016 20.76 0.46 -9.47
CA MET A 1016 20.12 -0.48 -8.54
C MET A 1016 19.91 -1.85 -9.19
N THR A 1017 19.31 -1.90 -10.38
CA THR A 1017 19.02 -3.18 -11.05
C THR A 1017 20.29 -3.89 -11.56
N VAL A 1018 21.31 -3.16 -12.03
CA VAL A 1018 22.59 -3.77 -12.44
C VAL A 1018 23.33 -4.34 -11.24
N SER A 1019 23.34 -3.61 -10.14
CA SER A 1019 23.93 -4.01 -8.86
C SER A 1019 23.24 -5.25 -8.26
N GLU A 1020 21.92 -5.36 -8.42
CA GLU A 1020 21.14 -6.54 -8.01
C GLU A 1020 21.44 -7.79 -8.85
N GLU A 1021 21.68 -7.63 -10.15
CA GLU A 1021 21.91 -8.72 -11.11
C GLU A 1021 23.36 -9.22 -11.13
N GLY A 1022 24.32 -8.42 -10.64
CA GLY A 1022 25.74 -8.80 -10.55
C GLY A 1022 26.65 -8.25 -11.65
N SER A 1023 26.20 -7.22 -12.38
CA SER A 1023 26.86 -6.51 -13.49
C SER A 1023 27.19 -7.28 -14.76
#